data_AF-A0A1F3D4R6-F1
#
_entry.id   AF-A0A1F3D4R6-F1
#
_cell.length_a   1.000
_cell.length_b   1.000
_cell.length_c   1.000
_cell.angle_alpha   90.00
_cell.angle_beta   90.00
_cell.angle_gamma   90.00
#
_symmetry.space_group_name_H-M   'P 1'
#
loop_
_entity.id
_entity.type
_entity.pdbx_description
1 polymer ?
#
loop_
_entity_poly.entity_id
_entity_poly.type
_entity_poly.pdbx_seq_one_letter_code
_entity_poly.pdbx_strand_id
1 'polypeptide(L)'
;MNKIKTFITACFSVFTSTLLYAQVAINDSGTNPDASAGLDISFAKKGLLIPRDTLIGVNDGTTITNPANSLLVYNTGVSWGTPGYYYNAGTTVAPNWVRFMISKEGWMITGNDNITSPTSSYGTTINNNFIGTTNAVDFAFAANNYEKMRIKSDANGNTVRIGIGTVFATAYPSGLTTTLLHIFDGGTAATDFAQLQLGANKTTAGNKVGELNFHASVNTTDRRTASIESYLTGVSAAPNISGDLRFFTNDTVPIALTERMRITSKGYVGINITSPTAYLEVQTLNAGGPFLGAKIWNNRGVTGNYALELNVASTAVANKILVLKGGGTEYASFRGNGRAIIGNTTDDPNTLLDIVGGTSGATSKLLTVRSDFIADNTGSGIRLINSTSESSNVGAEIIGLTLTSANGRSDLLFNVHGGGGAYGGLLERMRLTGEGKLGIGNTNPLATTDIKGFGSSNTTYGLSVRNSSDTYSLVVNDEGNVCVGSLTINWPFEVKKAVTASGGVAKGVNIEQTLTAAANNNKLTALYVKPTFTNGAFTPVDNYGIVVDGAYIKSPNMIYTIPLRQTPYTMSNGAGADLIDCESGIDPDLFDPRGEIQVRIVIRVTSASGTNNFQLRAHNGTTEVYPIVSGDAWTWASTQTGYVVSSPWKDWSGGVSNGWEVHLYGWQSGGGCTFSSAYLLIRPKP
;
A
#
# COMPACT_ATOMS: atom_id res chain seq x y z
N MET A 1 -4.91 -126.63 -96.57
CA MET A 1 -3.68 -125.89 -96.21
C MET A 1 -3.86 -124.35 -96.23
N ASN A 2 -5.09 -123.80 -96.20
CA ASN A 2 -5.34 -122.34 -96.18
C ASN A 2 -5.59 -121.75 -94.77
N LYS A 3 -5.70 -122.59 -93.73
CA LYS A 3 -6.01 -122.12 -92.37
C LYS A 3 -4.78 -121.66 -91.56
N ILE A 4 -3.56 -122.04 -91.96
CA ILE A 4 -2.32 -121.73 -91.22
C ILE A 4 -1.78 -120.33 -91.55
N LYS A 5 -1.99 -119.80 -92.78
CA LYS A 5 -1.53 -118.45 -93.14
C LYS A 5 -2.34 -117.34 -92.47
N THR A 6 -3.64 -117.55 -92.28
CA THR A 6 -4.52 -116.57 -91.62
C THR A 6 -4.23 -116.44 -90.12
N PHE A 7 -3.76 -117.51 -89.47
CA PHE A 7 -3.44 -117.49 -88.04
C PHE A 7 -2.15 -116.71 -87.75
N ILE A 8 -1.14 -116.82 -88.62
CA ILE A 8 0.17 -116.16 -88.42
C ILE A 8 0.08 -114.65 -88.68
N THR A 9 -0.74 -114.20 -89.64
CA THR A 9 -0.95 -112.75 -89.87
C THR A 9 -1.80 -112.09 -88.77
N ALA A 10 -2.70 -112.82 -88.12
CA ALA A 10 -3.51 -112.29 -87.03
C ALA A 10 -2.72 -112.11 -85.71
N CYS A 11 -1.70 -112.94 -85.45
CA CYS A 11 -0.90 -112.83 -84.23
C CYS A 11 0.15 -111.70 -84.28
N PHE A 12 0.59 -111.26 -85.46
CA PHE A 12 1.62 -110.21 -85.58
C PHE A 12 1.06 -108.77 -85.46
N SER A 13 -0.25 -108.57 -85.67
CA SER A 13 -0.91 -107.26 -85.54
C SER A 13 -1.40 -106.93 -84.11
N VAL A 14 -1.34 -107.87 -83.18
CA VAL A 14 -1.86 -107.69 -81.81
C VAL A 14 -0.78 -107.18 -80.82
N PHE A 15 0.49 -107.11 -81.20
CA PHE A 15 1.60 -106.77 -80.30
C PHE A 15 2.10 -105.31 -80.34
N THR A 16 1.37 -104.39 -80.97
CA THR A 16 1.68 -102.94 -80.91
C THR A 16 0.56 -102.18 -80.19
N SER A 17 0.31 -102.54 -78.93
CA SER A 17 -0.46 -101.70 -78.02
C SER A 17 0.35 -100.45 -77.67
N THR A 18 -0.18 -99.31 -78.07
CA THR A 18 0.22 -97.95 -77.74
C THR A 18 0.29 -97.68 -76.23
N LEU A 19 1.25 -96.87 -75.79
CA LEU A 19 1.08 -95.97 -74.65
C LEU A 19 0.54 -94.63 -75.19
N LEU A 20 -0.74 -94.35 -74.97
CA LEU A 20 -1.28 -93.00 -75.11
C LEU A 20 -2.03 -92.65 -73.81
N TYR A 21 -1.78 -91.44 -73.33
CA TYR A 21 -2.21 -90.93 -72.03
C TYR A 21 -3.74 -90.86 -71.88
N ALA A 22 -4.26 -91.25 -70.71
CA ALA A 22 -5.67 -91.36 -70.39
C ALA A 22 -6.32 -90.03 -69.95
N GLN A 23 -6.21 -88.98 -70.76
CA GLN A 23 -6.98 -87.75 -70.58
C GLN A 23 -8.21 -87.80 -71.48
N VAL A 24 -9.40 -87.54 -70.92
CA VAL A 24 -10.65 -87.57 -71.69
C VAL A 24 -11.09 -86.15 -71.96
N ALA A 25 -11.09 -85.74 -73.23
CA ALA A 25 -11.84 -84.58 -73.68
C ALA A 25 -13.23 -85.00 -74.15
N ILE A 26 -14.24 -84.29 -73.69
CA ILE A 26 -15.60 -84.37 -74.19
C ILE A 26 -15.96 -82.98 -74.70
N ASN A 27 -15.79 -82.77 -76.01
CA ASN A 27 -16.10 -81.52 -76.71
C ASN A 27 -16.56 -81.81 -78.14
N ASP A 28 -17.06 -80.79 -78.83
CA ASP A 28 -17.46 -80.84 -80.25
C ASP A 28 -16.43 -80.22 -81.21
N SER A 29 -15.40 -79.57 -80.68
CA SER A 29 -14.32 -78.90 -81.42
C SER A 29 -13.16 -79.84 -81.80
N GLY A 30 -13.06 -81.01 -81.17
CA GLY A 30 -11.93 -81.94 -81.34
C GLY A 30 -10.63 -81.44 -80.70
N THR A 31 -10.68 -80.41 -79.86
CA THR A 31 -9.51 -79.91 -79.13
C THR A 31 -9.04 -80.95 -78.14
N ASN A 32 -7.72 -81.15 -78.04
CA ASN A 32 -7.15 -81.99 -76.99
C ASN A 32 -7.62 -81.49 -75.62
N PRO A 33 -7.82 -82.40 -74.65
CA PRO A 33 -8.11 -81.99 -73.29
C PRO A 33 -6.99 -81.07 -72.80
N ASP A 34 -7.35 -80.09 -71.98
CA ASP A 34 -6.35 -79.31 -71.27
C ASP A 34 -5.38 -80.28 -70.55
N ALA A 35 -4.08 -80.08 -70.73
CA ALA A 35 -3.07 -81.02 -70.26
C ALA A 35 -3.10 -81.25 -68.74
N SER A 36 -3.73 -80.33 -67.98
CA SER A 36 -3.93 -80.42 -66.54
C SER A 36 -5.20 -81.16 -66.12
N ALA A 37 -6.09 -81.49 -67.05
CA ALA A 37 -7.38 -82.12 -66.77
C ALA A 37 -7.35 -83.63 -67.01
N GLY A 38 -7.83 -84.41 -66.03
CA GLY A 38 -8.17 -85.83 -66.26
C GLY A 38 -9.46 -85.99 -67.08
N LEU A 39 -10.37 -85.03 -66.96
CA LEU A 39 -11.61 -84.92 -67.72
C LEU A 39 -11.84 -83.44 -68.08
N ASP A 40 -11.80 -83.11 -69.36
CA ASP A 40 -12.09 -81.78 -69.90
C ASP A 40 -13.45 -81.82 -70.63
N ILE A 41 -14.39 -80.97 -70.20
CA ILE A 41 -15.70 -80.85 -70.82
C ILE A 41 -15.87 -79.42 -71.33
N SER A 42 -15.84 -79.25 -72.65
CA SER A 42 -15.94 -77.94 -73.29
C SER A 42 -17.02 -77.95 -74.36
N PHE A 43 -18.13 -77.26 -74.10
CA PHE A 43 -19.23 -77.09 -75.03
C PHE A 43 -19.80 -75.68 -74.89
N ALA A 44 -20.24 -75.09 -76.00
CA ALA A 44 -21.05 -73.88 -75.92
C ALA A 44 -22.44 -74.21 -75.33
N LYS A 45 -22.86 -73.50 -74.29
CA LYS A 45 -24.24 -73.53 -73.74
C LYS A 45 -24.74 -74.90 -73.24
N LYS A 46 -23.86 -75.88 -73.00
CA LYS A 46 -24.18 -77.15 -72.32
C LYS A 46 -23.42 -77.21 -70.99
N GLY A 47 -24.00 -77.86 -69.99
CA GLY A 47 -23.37 -78.09 -68.68
C GLY A 47 -23.20 -79.57 -68.37
N LEU A 48 -22.69 -79.87 -67.17
CA LEU A 48 -22.57 -81.22 -66.64
C LEU A 48 -23.72 -81.53 -65.67
N LEU A 49 -24.45 -82.60 -65.90
CA LEU A 49 -25.34 -83.17 -64.89
C LEU A 49 -24.61 -84.24 -64.10
N ILE A 50 -24.48 -83.99 -62.80
CA ILE A 50 -24.03 -84.97 -61.81
C ILE A 50 -25.16 -85.99 -61.57
N PRO A 51 -24.86 -87.26 -61.23
CA PRO A 51 -25.88 -88.24 -60.84
C PRO A 51 -26.90 -87.65 -59.86
N ARG A 52 -28.18 -87.91 -60.12
CA ARG A 52 -29.30 -87.38 -59.34
C ARG A 52 -29.99 -88.55 -58.65
N ASP A 53 -29.84 -88.64 -57.35
CA ASP A 53 -30.40 -89.73 -56.54
C ASP A 53 -31.11 -89.19 -55.29
N THR A 54 -31.98 -89.99 -54.70
CA THR A 54 -32.73 -89.61 -53.49
C THR A 54 -32.03 -90.15 -52.26
N LEU A 55 -31.15 -89.37 -51.66
CA LEU A 55 -30.50 -89.74 -50.40
C LEU A 55 -31.53 -89.78 -49.26
N ILE A 56 -31.45 -90.80 -48.41
CA ILE A 56 -32.42 -91.02 -47.32
C ILE A 56 -31.92 -90.64 -45.93
N GLY A 57 -30.65 -90.25 -45.78
CA GLY A 57 -30.05 -89.94 -44.48
C GLY A 57 -28.60 -89.41 -44.56
N VAL A 58 -28.12 -88.83 -43.46
CA VAL A 58 -26.74 -88.31 -43.36
C VAL A 58 -25.68 -89.40 -43.58
N ASN A 59 -25.99 -90.61 -43.14
CA ASN A 59 -25.13 -91.78 -43.25
C ASN A 59 -25.62 -92.77 -44.31
N ASP A 60 -26.35 -92.32 -45.33
CA ASP A 60 -26.89 -93.20 -46.38
C ASP A 60 -25.77 -93.84 -47.22
N GLY A 61 -25.54 -95.12 -47.02
CA GLY A 61 -24.60 -95.91 -47.83
C GLY A 61 -25.28 -96.94 -48.73
N THR A 62 -26.60 -96.87 -48.87
CA THR A 62 -27.40 -97.89 -49.57
C THR A 62 -28.01 -97.37 -50.87
N THR A 63 -28.39 -96.10 -50.94
CA THR A 63 -28.88 -95.48 -52.18
C THR A 63 -27.76 -95.49 -53.23
N ILE A 64 -26.55 -95.20 -52.77
CA ILE A 64 -25.33 -95.41 -53.54
C ILE A 64 -24.46 -96.35 -52.71
N THR A 65 -24.37 -97.61 -53.11
CA THR A 65 -23.60 -98.62 -52.40
C THR A 65 -22.13 -98.28 -52.38
N ASN A 66 -21.50 -98.31 -51.19
CA ASN A 66 -20.07 -98.02 -51.02
C ASN A 66 -19.66 -96.68 -51.64
N PRO A 67 -20.31 -95.55 -51.29
CA PRO A 67 -20.05 -94.28 -51.93
C PRO A 67 -18.62 -93.83 -51.60
N ALA A 68 -17.79 -93.61 -52.61
CA ALA A 68 -16.42 -93.16 -52.39
C ALA A 68 -16.37 -91.83 -51.63
N ASN A 69 -15.29 -91.57 -50.89
CA ASN A 69 -15.02 -90.23 -50.35
C ASN A 69 -14.99 -89.22 -51.50
N SER A 70 -15.57 -88.04 -51.28
CA SER A 70 -15.73 -86.97 -52.28
C SER A 70 -16.64 -87.33 -53.47
N LEU A 71 -17.42 -88.41 -53.40
CA LEU A 71 -18.44 -88.71 -54.41
C LEU A 71 -19.51 -87.61 -54.40
N LEU A 72 -19.70 -86.93 -55.53
CA LEU A 72 -20.68 -85.85 -55.70
C LEU A 72 -21.99 -86.41 -56.29
N VAL A 73 -23.12 -86.05 -55.70
CA VAL A 73 -24.47 -86.38 -56.16
C VAL A 73 -25.38 -85.17 -55.99
N TYR A 74 -26.36 -85.01 -56.87
CA TYR A 74 -27.47 -84.10 -56.61
C TYR A 74 -28.58 -84.87 -55.89
N ASN A 75 -28.77 -84.60 -54.61
CA ASN A 75 -29.85 -85.15 -53.81
C ASN A 75 -31.20 -84.57 -54.27
N THR A 76 -32.15 -85.43 -54.62
CA THR A 76 -33.54 -85.04 -54.93
C THR A 76 -34.51 -85.24 -53.77
N GLY A 77 -34.06 -85.87 -52.68
CA GLY A 77 -34.89 -86.17 -51.51
C GLY A 77 -35.20 -84.94 -50.66
N VAL A 78 -36.36 -84.97 -50.00
CA VAL A 78 -36.85 -83.92 -49.09
C VAL A 78 -37.04 -84.42 -47.64
N SER A 79 -36.80 -85.70 -47.39
CA SER A 79 -37.13 -86.38 -46.12
C SER A 79 -36.12 -86.13 -45.00
N TRP A 80 -34.84 -85.94 -45.34
CA TRP A 80 -33.76 -85.75 -44.36
C TRP A 80 -32.85 -84.54 -44.70
N GLY A 81 -32.82 -84.14 -45.96
CA GLY A 81 -32.11 -82.96 -46.44
C GLY A 81 -32.99 -82.16 -47.39
N THR A 82 -32.53 -80.97 -47.76
CA THR A 82 -33.17 -80.19 -48.81
C THR A 82 -32.50 -80.52 -50.15
N PRO A 83 -33.25 -80.60 -51.28
CA PRO A 83 -32.68 -80.94 -52.57
C PRO A 83 -31.48 -80.05 -52.95
N GLY A 84 -30.43 -80.63 -53.51
CA GLY A 84 -29.21 -79.89 -53.84
C GLY A 84 -28.00 -80.79 -54.05
N TYR A 85 -26.84 -80.18 -54.26
CA TYR A 85 -25.59 -80.93 -54.39
C TYR A 85 -25.06 -81.37 -53.02
N TYR A 86 -24.74 -82.66 -52.90
CA TYR A 86 -24.15 -83.28 -51.73
C TYR A 86 -22.92 -84.07 -52.14
N TYR A 87 -21.95 -84.15 -51.24
CA TYR A 87 -20.81 -85.03 -51.40
C TYR A 87 -20.62 -85.89 -50.16
N ASN A 88 -20.06 -87.08 -50.34
CA ASN A 88 -19.67 -87.91 -49.20
C ASN A 88 -18.37 -87.36 -48.58
N ALA A 89 -18.49 -86.63 -47.47
CA ALA A 89 -17.35 -86.15 -46.69
C ALA A 89 -16.75 -87.25 -45.80
N GLY A 90 -17.47 -88.37 -45.62
CA GLY A 90 -17.06 -89.52 -44.82
C GLY A 90 -16.25 -90.54 -45.62
N THR A 91 -16.26 -91.79 -45.18
CA THR A 91 -15.57 -92.90 -45.85
C THR A 91 -16.55 -93.77 -46.64
N THR A 92 -16.04 -94.71 -47.42
CA THR A 92 -16.85 -95.71 -48.13
C THR A 92 -17.74 -96.55 -47.20
N VAL A 93 -17.26 -96.84 -45.98
CA VAL A 93 -17.97 -97.69 -45.00
C VAL A 93 -18.79 -96.89 -43.99
N ALA A 94 -18.52 -95.59 -43.86
CA ALA A 94 -19.24 -94.66 -42.99
C ALA A 94 -19.44 -93.34 -43.76
N PRO A 95 -20.42 -93.30 -44.69
CA PRO A 95 -20.70 -92.08 -45.44
C PRO A 95 -21.19 -90.97 -44.52
N ASN A 96 -20.86 -89.74 -44.89
CA ASN A 96 -21.38 -88.52 -44.27
C ASN A 96 -21.72 -87.54 -45.40
N TRP A 97 -22.99 -87.48 -45.77
CA TRP A 97 -23.47 -86.62 -46.83
C TRP A 97 -23.55 -85.17 -46.34
N VAL A 98 -22.62 -84.35 -46.83
CA VAL A 98 -22.56 -82.93 -46.56
C VAL A 98 -23.03 -82.18 -47.79
N ARG A 99 -23.89 -81.19 -47.57
CA ARG A 99 -24.41 -80.35 -48.65
C ARG A 99 -23.36 -79.33 -49.08
N PHE A 100 -23.17 -79.16 -50.39
CA PHE A 100 -22.16 -78.30 -51.00
C PHE A 100 -22.52 -76.80 -51.00
N MET A 101 -23.29 -76.31 -50.01
CA MET A 101 -23.97 -74.99 -49.90
C MET A 101 -25.30 -74.85 -50.65
N ILE A 102 -26.19 -73.95 -50.17
CA ILE A 102 -27.21 -73.30 -51.01
C ILE A 102 -27.13 -71.79 -50.98
N SER A 103 -27.39 -71.18 -52.14
CA SER A 103 -27.68 -69.76 -52.29
C SER A 103 -26.75 -68.88 -51.44
N LYS A 104 -27.29 -68.05 -50.54
CA LYS A 104 -26.57 -67.09 -49.68
C LYS A 104 -26.32 -67.61 -48.23
N GLU A 105 -26.19 -68.92 -48.01
CA GLU A 105 -25.87 -69.45 -46.66
C GLU A 105 -24.44 -69.10 -46.20
N GLY A 106 -23.54 -68.82 -47.14
CA GLY A 106 -22.31 -68.09 -46.84
C GLY A 106 -22.56 -66.58 -46.78
N TRP A 107 -21.77 -65.87 -45.99
CA TRP A 107 -21.70 -64.40 -46.10
C TRP A 107 -21.00 -64.04 -47.41
N MET A 108 -21.78 -63.57 -48.39
CA MET A 108 -21.28 -63.22 -49.71
C MET A 108 -20.54 -61.87 -49.68
N ILE A 109 -19.55 -61.69 -50.57
CA ILE A 109 -18.75 -60.44 -50.68
C ILE A 109 -19.55 -59.21 -51.12
N THR A 110 -20.77 -59.41 -51.63
CA THR A 110 -21.72 -58.35 -51.98
C THR A 110 -22.93 -58.28 -51.02
N GLY A 111 -22.90 -59.02 -49.91
CA GLY A 111 -23.98 -59.04 -48.91
C GLY A 111 -25.11 -60.04 -49.20
N ASN A 112 -25.95 -60.25 -48.18
CA ASN A 112 -27.09 -61.17 -48.19
C ASN A 112 -28.43 -60.41 -48.08
N ASP A 113 -29.44 -60.78 -48.89
CA ASP A 113 -30.80 -60.21 -48.79
C ASP A 113 -31.68 -61.10 -47.89
N ASN A 114 -32.82 -60.58 -47.40
CA ASN A 114 -33.81 -61.31 -46.58
C ASN A 114 -33.26 -61.89 -45.25
N ILE A 115 -32.36 -61.17 -44.59
CA ILE A 115 -31.93 -61.52 -43.23
C ILE A 115 -33.03 -61.24 -42.20
N THR A 116 -33.17 -62.09 -41.19
CA THR A 116 -34.06 -61.88 -40.05
C THR A 116 -33.27 -61.36 -38.85
N SER A 117 -33.61 -60.18 -38.34
CA SER A 117 -32.94 -59.60 -37.17
C SER A 117 -33.11 -60.46 -35.91
N PRO A 118 -32.12 -60.50 -35.01
CA PRO A 118 -32.27 -61.13 -33.70
C PRO A 118 -33.40 -60.52 -32.89
N THR A 119 -34.10 -61.35 -32.11
CA THR A 119 -35.16 -60.89 -31.19
C THR A 119 -34.75 -60.99 -29.72
N SER A 120 -33.57 -61.52 -29.43
CA SER A 120 -33.01 -61.59 -28.07
C SER A 120 -32.50 -60.22 -27.57
N SER A 121 -32.53 -60.01 -26.26
CA SER A 121 -32.00 -58.81 -25.62
C SER A 121 -30.49 -58.67 -25.83
N TYR A 122 -30.02 -57.42 -25.92
CA TYR A 122 -28.59 -57.10 -26.01
C TYR A 122 -27.78 -57.81 -24.90
N GLY A 123 -26.68 -58.45 -25.28
CA GLY A 123 -25.79 -59.16 -24.34
C GLY A 123 -26.25 -60.56 -23.95
N THR A 124 -27.20 -61.16 -24.68
CA THR A 124 -27.60 -62.56 -24.52
C THR A 124 -27.38 -63.36 -25.82
N THR A 125 -27.52 -64.68 -25.79
CA THR A 125 -27.30 -65.54 -26.97
C THR A 125 -28.15 -65.09 -28.15
N ILE A 126 -27.52 -64.96 -29.33
CA ILE A 126 -28.18 -64.56 -30.58
C ILE A 126 -29.00 -65.72 -31.16
N ASN A 127 -30.18 -65.45 -31.74
CA ASN A 127 -31.15 -66.50 -32.09
C ASN A 127 -31.55 -66.59 -33.57
N ASN A 128 -31.09 -65.69 -34.45
CA ASN A 128 -31.44 -65.66 -35.88
C ASN A 128 -30.17 -65.53 -36.77
N ASN A 129 -30.19 -64.71 -37.83
CA ASN A 129 -29.06 -64.55 -38.75
C ASN A 129 -28.02 -63.56 -38.19
N PHE A 130 -26.73 -63.92 -38.25
CA PHE A 130 -25.63 -63.05 -37.81
C PHE A 130 -24.30 -63.38 -38.51
N ILE A 131 -23.36 -62.42 -38.46
CA ILE A 131 -21.95 -62.64 -38.72
C ILE A 131 -21.26 -62.74 -37.36
N GLY A 132 -20.53 -63.82 -37.11
CA GLY A 132 -19.77 -63.98 -35.87
C GLY A 132 -19.54 -65.44 -35.50
N THR A 133 -19.07 -65.65 -34.28
CA THR A 133 -18.83 -66.95 -33.66
C THR A 133 -19.93 -67.27 -32.65
N THR A 134 -20.19 -68.55 -32.40
CA THR A 134 -21.16 -69.03 -31.39
C THR A 134 -20.50 -69.67 -30.18
N ASN A 135 -19.16 -69.73 -30.18
CA ASN A 135 -18.32 -70.30 -29.14
C ASN A 135 -17.38 -69.22 -28.59
N ALA A 136 -16.56 -69.59 -27.60
CA ALA A 136 -15.58 -68.73 -26.94
C ALA A 136 -14.35 -68.40 -27.82
N VAL A 137 -14.59 -67.98 -29.07
CA VAL A 137 -13.56 -67.60 -30.03
C VAL A 137 -13.85 -66.20 -30.55
N ASP A 138 -12.87 -65.30 -30.52
CA ASP A 138 -12.97 -63.94 -31.02
C ASP A 138 -13.33 -63.90 -32.52
N PHE A 139 -14.10 -62.88 -32.92
CA PHE A 139 -14.44 -62.62 -34.31
C PHE A 139 -13.55 -61.50 -34.87
N ALA A 140 -12.72 -61.81 -35.89
CA ALA A 140 -11.74 -60.89 -36.44
C ALA A 140 -12.03 -60.50 -37.89
N PHE A 141 -11.85 -59.22 -38.21
CA PHE A 141 -11.76 -58.69 -39.56
C PHE A 141 -10.28 -58.53 -39.93
N ALA A 142 -9.88 -59.03 -41.10
CA ALA A 142 -8.52 -58.96 -41.60
C ALA A 142 -8.46 -58.39 -43.02
N ALA A 143 -7.35 -57.74 -43.34
CA ALA A 143 -7.02 -57.29 -44.68
C ALA A 143 -5.52 -57.51 -44.94
N ASN A 144 -5.18 -58.03 -46.12
CA ASN A 144 -3.81 -58.44 -46.47
C ASN A 144 -3.20 -59.43 -45.45
N ASN A 145 -4.00 -60.38 -44.96
CA ASN A 145 -3.62 -61.35 -43.91
C ASN A 145 -3.25 -60.75 -42.54
N TYR A 146 -3.47 -59.45 -42.33
CA TYR A 146 -3.31 -58.80 -41.03
C TYR A 146 -4.67 -58.47 -40.44
N GLU A 147 -4.85 -58.80 -39.17
CA GLU A 147 -6.02 -58.37 -38.40
C GLU A 147 -6.11 -56.83 -38.37
N LYS A 148 -7.32 -56.30 -38.59
CA LYS A 148 -7.64 -54.87 -38.56
C LYS A 148 -8.61 -54.52 -37.45
N MET A 149 -9.55 -55.40 -37.15
CA MET A 149 -10.53 -55.22 -36.09
C MET A 149 -10.89 -56.59 -35.48
N ARG A 150 -11.17 -56.61 -34.19
CA ARG A 150 -11.57 -57.81 -33.47
C ARG A 150 -12.69 -57.50 -32.49
N ILE A 151 -13.70 -58.37 -32.48
CA ILE A 151 -14.77 -58.42 -31.49
C ILE A 151 -14.47 -59.61 -30.58
N LYS A 152 -14.26 -59.37 -29.28
CA LYS A 152 -13.92 -60.45 -28.35
C LYS A 152 -15.17 -61.23 -27.93
N SER A 153 -15.05 -62.55 -27.79
CA SER A 153 -16.18 -63.44 -27.45
C SER A 153 -16.46 -63.59 -25.94
N ASP A 154 -15.91 -62.70 -25.11
CA ASP A 154 -16.12 -62.47 -23.66
C ASP A 154 -16.18 -63.65 -22.66
N ALA A 155 -15.81 -64.89 -23.02
CA ALA A 155 -15.91 -66.08 -22.16
C ALA A 155 -15.17 -66.06 -20.80
N ASN A 156 -14.33 -65.06 -20.47
CA ASN A 156 -13.49 -65.03 -19.27
C ASN A 156 -13.66 -63.78 -18.37
N GLY A 157 -14.78 -63.07 -18.44
CA GLY A 157 -15.10 -62.05 -17.42
C GLY A 157 -14.17 -60.83 -17.37
N ASN A 158 -13.42 -60.52 -18.44
CA ASN A 158 -12.61 -59.30 -18.52
C ASN A 158 -12.69 -58.62 -19.91
N THR A 159 -13.44 -57.52 -19.97
CA THR A 159 -13.01 -56.20 -20.50
C THR A 159 -12.29 -56.11 -21.88
N VAL A 160 -13.05 -56.14 -22.98
CA VAL A 160 -13.08 -55.15 -24.11
C VAL A 160 -14.07 -55.67 -25.16
N ARG A 161 -14.98 -54.85 -25.72
CA ARG A 161 -15.93 -55.34 -26.76
C ARG A 161 -15.36 -55.30 -28.18
N ILE A 162 -14.65 -54.23 -28.56
CA ILE A 162 -14.07 -54.07 -29.90
C ILE A 162 -12.64 -53.52 -29.82
N GLY A 163 -11.67 -54.20 -30.43
CA GLY A 163 -10.32 -53.71 -30.68
C GLY A 163 -10.10 -53.38 -32.16
N ILE A 164 -9.45 -52.27 -32.47
CA ILE A 164 -9.06 -51.85 -33.83
C ILE A 164 -7.55 -51.65 -33.82
N GLY A 165 -6.86 -52.37 -34.71
CA GLY A 165 -5.40 -52.34 -34.83
C GLY A 165 -4.62 -53.15 -33.77
N THR A 166 -5.29 -53.94 -32.93
CA THR A 166 -4.62 -54.74 -31.87
C THR A 166 -5.32 -56.06 -31.55
N VAL A 167 -4.51 -57.08 -31.28
CA VAL A 167 -4.95 -58.37 -30.72
C VAL A 167 -4.99 -58.36 -29.19
N PHE A 168 -4.33 -57.39 -28.56
CA PHE A 168 -4.16 -57.27 -27.10
C PHE A 168 -5.01 -56.13 -26.54
N ALA A 169 -6.31 -56.11 -26.83
CA ALA A 169 -7.14 -55.03 -26.32
C ALA A 169 -7.20 -55.04 -24.78
N THR A 170 -6.92 -53.90 -24.16
CA THR A 170 -6.74 -53.75 -22.70
C THR A 170 -7.97 -53.15 -22.01
N ALA A 171 -8.21 -53.60 -20.79
CA ALA A 171 -9.18 -53.01 -19.86
C ALA A 171 -8.76 -51.60 -19.43
N TYR A 172 -9.71 -50.83 -18.89
CA TYR A 172 -9.35 -49.64 -18.13
C TYR A 172 -8.48 -50.04 -16.91
N PRO A 173 -7.42 -49.28 -16.56
CA PRO A 173 -6.38 -49.71 -15.62
C PRO A 173 -6.80 -49.99 -14.16
N SER A 174 -8.07 -49.80 -13.79
CA SER A 174 -8.61 -50.18 -12.46
C SER A 174 -9.34 -51.54 -12.42
N GLY A 175 -9.29 -52.32 -13.51
CA GLY A 175 -9.49 -53.77 -13.48
C GLY A 175 -10.93 -54.30 -13.50
N LEU A 176 -11.97 -53.43 -13.55
CA LEU A 176 -13.37 -53.89 -13.57
C LEU A 176 -14.25 -53.22 -14.64
N THR A 177 -13.77 -52.20 -15.36
CA THR A 177 -14.54 -51.50 -16.40
C THR A 177 -14.09 -51.90 -17.80
N THR A 178 -15.05 -52.34 -18.64
CA THR A 178 -14.78 -52.81 -20.00
C THR A 178 -14.51 -51.65 -20.94
N THR A 179 -13.39 -51.65 -21.66
CA THR A 179 -13.19 -50.74 -22.79
C THR A 179 -14.13 -51.16 -23.92
N LEU A 180 -15.08 -50.31 -24.32
CA LEU A 180 -16.03 -50.70 -25.38
C LEU A 180 -15.38 -50.67 -26.77
N LEU A 181 -14.47 -49.72 -26.99
CA LEU A 181 -13.69 -49.54 -28.22
C LEU A 181 -12.25 -49.19 -27.85
N HIS A 182 -11.29 -49.99 -28.31
CA HIS A 182 -9.86 -49.69 -28.22
C HIS A 182 -9.30 -49.45 -29.62
N ILE A 183 -8.83 -48.22 -29.88
CA ILE A 183 -8.10 -47.87 -31.10
C ILE A 183 -6.62 -47.89 -30.72
N PHE A 184 -5.83 -48.73 -31.38
CA PHE A 184 -4.42 -48.92 -31.09
C PHE A 184 -3.59 -48.84 -32.37
N ASP A 185 -2.46 -48.16 -32.28
CA ASP A 185 -1.40 -48.23 -33.27
C ASP A 185 -0.23 -49.01 -32.66
N GLY A 186 0.15 -50.12 -33.31
CA GLY A 186 1.22 -51.01 -32.86
C GLY A 186 2.60 -50.63 -33.36
N GLY A 187 2.72 -49.51 -34.08
CA GLY A 187 3.99 -48.97 -34.52
C GLY A 187 4.91 -48.57 -33.35
N THR A 188 6.22 -48.50 -33.63
CA THR A 188 7.27 -48.19 -32.65
C THR A 188 8.06 -46.92 -32.97
N ALA A 189 7.68 -46.20 -34.03
CA ALA A 189 8.29 -44.94 -34.43
C ALA A 189 7.64 -43.74 -33.71
N ALA A 190 8.34 -42.60 -33.70
CA ALA A 190 7.87 -41.36 -33.06
C ALA A 190 6.60 -40.76 -33.71
N THR A 191 6.22 -41.25 -34.89
CA THR A 191 5.03 -40.83 -35.64
C THR A 191 3.83 -41.75 -35.46
N ASP A 192 3.98 -42.84 -34.70
CA ASP A 192 2.95 -43.86 -34.56
C ASP A 192 2.05 -43.51 -33.36
N PHE A 193 0.75 -43.34 -33.62
CA PHE A 193 -0.24 -43.02 -32.59
C PHE A 193 -1.65 -43.42 -33.04
N ALA A 194 -2.43 -43.94 -32.11
CA ALA A 194 -3.84 -44.19 -32.34
C ALA A 194 -4.61 -42.87 -32.53
N GLN A 195 -5.41 -42.77 -33.59
CA GLN A 195 -6.18 -41.57 -33.90
C GLN A 195 -7.68 -41.85 -33.94
N LEU A 196 -8.47 -40.96 -33.32
CA LEU A 196 -9.91 -40.83 -33.55
C LEU A 196 -10.18 -39.51 -34.27
N GLN A 197 -10.60 -39.58 -35.53
CA GLN A 197 -10.95 -38.40 -36.32
C GLN A 197 -12.47 -38.19 -36.32
N LEU A 198 -12.91 -37.02 -35.85
CA LEU A 198 -14.32 -36.62 -35.81
C LEU A 198 -14.49 -35.39 -36.72
N GLY A 199 -15.29 -35.54 -37.77
CA GLY A 199 -15.45 -34.53 -38.81
C GLY A 199 -16.83 -34.60 -39.47
N ALA A 200 -17.28 -33.47 -40.01
CA ALA A 200 -18.48 -33.38 -40.83
C ALA A 200 -18.23 -32.48 -42.03
N ASN A 201 -18.88 -32.76 -43.16
CA ASN A 201 -18.82 -31.92 -44.35
C ASN A 201 -19.64 -30.64 -44.12
N LYS A 202 -19.03 -29.64 -43.47
CA LYS A 202 -19.60 -28.33 -43.19
C LYS A 202 -18.76 -27.25 -43.85
N THR A 203 -19.42 -26.36 -44.57
CA THR A 203 -18.79 -25.32 -45.39
C THR A 203 -19.14 -23.91 -44.92
N THR A 204 -19.79 -23.76 -43.75
CA THR A 204 -20.22 -22.47 -43.20
C THR A 204 -19.85 -22.37 -41.72
N ALA A 205 -19.36 -21.21 -41.30
CA ALA A 205 -19.05 -20.92 -39.89
C ALA A 205 -20.31 -21.02 -39.00
N GLY A 206 -20.10 -21.29 -37.71
CA GLY A 206 -21.13 -21.52 -36.69
C GLY A 206 -21.59 -22.98 -36.57
N ASN A 207 -21.12 -23.87 -37.44
CA ASN A 207 -21.57 -25.27 -37.47
C ASN A 207 -20.65 -26.20 -36.67
N LYS A 208 -21.24 -27.15 -35.96
CA LYS A 208 -20.53 -28.26 -35.31
C LYS A 208 -19.93 -29.19 -36.37
N VAL A 209 -18.66 -29.56 -36.18
CA VAL A 209 -17.90 -30.44 -37.10
C VAL A 209 -17.40 -31.72 -36.43
N GLY A 210 -17.26 -31.76 -35.11
CA GLY A 210 -16.91 -32.97 -34.37
C GLY A 210 -17.49 -32.94 -32.96
N GLU A 211 -17.84 -34.11 -32.41
CA GLU A 211 -18.49 -34.21 -31.11
C GLU A 211 -18.14 -35.52 -30.42
N LEU A 212 -17.76 -35.42 -29.14
CA LEU A 212 -17.73 -36.53 -28.20
C LEU A 212 -18.80 -36.30 -27.15
N ASN A 213 -19.76 -37.22 -27.07
CA ASN A 213 -20.86 -37.16 -26.13
C ASN A 213 -20.70 -38.15 -24.98
N PHE A 214 -21.02 -37.69 -23.78
CA PHE A 214 -21.10 -38.50 -22.58
C PHE A 214 -22.58 -38.61 -22.19
N HIS A 215 -23.12 -39.83 -22.07
CA HIS A 215 -24.55 -40.07 -21.82
C HIS A 215 -24.80 -40.89 -20.55
N ALA A 216 -25.97 -40.70 -19.94
CA ALA A 216 -26.51 -41.56 -18.89
C ALA A 216 -27.65 -42.45 -19.42
N SER A 217 -27.91 -43.57 -18.73
CA SER A 217 -28.95 -44.53 -19.11
C SER A 217 -30.38 -44.09 -18.78
N VAL A 218 -30.57 -42.90 -18.20
CA VAL A 218 -31.88 -42.36 -17.82
C VAL A 218 -32.82 -42.16 -19.02
N ASN A 219 -34.12 -42.35 -18.83
CA ASN A 219 -35.14 -42.21 -19.88
C ASN A 219 -35.60 -40.74 -20.00
N THR A 220 -34.78 -39.92 -20.66
CA THR A 220 -35.03 -38.50 -20.93
C THR A 220 -34.82 -38.16 -22.41
N THR A 221 -35.36 -37.03 -22.88
CA THR A 221 -35.26 -36.61 -24.29
C THR A 221 -33.83 -36.26 -24.71
N ASP A 222 -33.05 -35.61 -23.84
CA ASP A 222 -31.60 -35.49 -23.97
C ASP A 222 -30.95 -36.25 -22.81
N ARG A 223 -30.07 -37.19 -23.15
CA ARG A 223 -29.40 -38.09 -22.20
C ARG A 223 -27.94 -37.70 -21.98
N ARG A 224 -27.48 -36.62 -22.62
CA ARG A 224 -26.10 -36.12 -22.50
C ARG A 224 -25.87 -35.52 -21.11
N THR A 225 -24.82 -35.97 -20.44
CA THR A 225 -24.30 -35.40 -19.20
C THR A 225 -23.23 -34.34 -19.49
N ALA A 226 -22.47 -34.51 -20.57
CA ALA A 226 -21.51 -33.53 -21.08
C ALA A 226 -21.23 -33.78 -22.57
N SER A 227 -20.70 -32.77 -23.25
CA SER A 227 -20.14 -32.92 -24.58
C SER A 227 -18.85 -32.10 -24.74
N ILE A 228 -17.98 -32.60 -25.60
CA ILE A 228 -16.85 -31.84 -26.12
C ILE A 228 -17.10 -31.68 -27.61
N GLU A 229 -17.29 -30.44 -28.03
CA GLU A 229 -17.72 -30.13 -29.39
C GLU A 229 -16.70 -29.24 -30.09
N SER A 230 -16.40 -29.57 -31.34
CA SER A 230 -15.62 -28.73 -32.25
C SER A 230 -16.58 -27.98 -33.17
N TYR A 231 -16.46 -26.66 -33.23
CA TYR A 231 -17.25 -25.80 -34.12
C TYR A 231 -16.38 -25.13 -35.14
N LEU A 232 -16.77 -25.19 -36.41
CA LEU A 232 -16.22 -24.38 -37.47
C LEU A 232 -16.57 -22.91 -37.21
N THR A 233 -15.59 -22.05 -37.03
CA THR A 233 -15.77 -20.62 -36.79
C THR A 233 -15.30 -19.74 -37.94
N GLY A 234 -14.54 -20.30 -38.88
CA GLY A 234 -14.11 -19.60 -40.09
C GLY A 234 -13.80 -20.57 -41.21
N VAL A 235 -14.33 -20.26 -42.40
CA VAL A 235 -13.97 -20.90 -43.67
C VAL A 235 -13.32 -19.84 -44.56
N SER A 236 -12.00 -19.91 -44.76
CA SER A 236 -11.34 -19.09 -45.78
C SER A 236 -11.09 -19.93 -47.03
N ALA A 237 -11.09 -19.27 -48.20
CA ALA A 237 -10.56 -19.87 -49.41
C ALA A 237 -9.03 -19.98 -49.25
N ALA A 238 -8.58 -21.13 -48.73
CA ALA A 238 -7.21 -21.59 -48.50
C ALA A 238 -6.48 -21.09 -47.22
N PRO A 239 -5.58 -21.90 -46.61
CA PRO A 239 -5.51 -23.38 -46.58
C PRO A 239 -6.11 -24.00 -45.31
N ASN A 240 -6.50 -23.20 -44.31
CA ASN A 240 -6.85 -23.67 -42.97
C ASN A 240 -8.28 -23.29 -42.58
N ILE A 241 -8.97 -24.18 -41.90
CA ILE A 241 -10.25 -23.90 -41.23
C ILE A 241 -10.00 -23.49 -39.78
N SER A 242 -10.79 -22.56 -39.26
CA SER A 242 -10.74 -22.18 -37.85
C SER A 242 -11.87 -22.86 -37.10
N GLY A 243 -11.60 -23.31 -35.88
CA GLY A 243 -12.64 -23.84 -35.01
C GLY A 243 -12.37 -23.66 -33.53
N ASP A 244 -13.45 -23.67 -32.76
CA ASP A 244 -13.40 -23.62 -31.30
C ASP A 244 -13.57 -25.03 -30.74
N LEU A 245 -12.90 -25.30 -29.61
CA LEU A 245 -13.22 -26.43 -28.76
C LEU A 245 -14.09 -25.94 -27.61
N ARG A 246 -15.27 -26.54 -27.47
CA ARG A 246 -16.28 -26.10 -26.52
C ARG A 246 -16.63 -27.27 -25.61
N PHE A 247 -16.60 -26.99 -24.32
CA PHE A 247 -16.97 -27.93 -23.28
C PHE A 247 -18.36 -27.56 -22.81
N PHE A 248 -19.27 -28.49 -23.02
CA PHE A 248 -20.61 -28.38 -22.53
C PHE A 248 -20.82 -29.36 -21.39
N THR A 249 -21.51 -28.91 -20.36
CA THR A 249 -22.02 -29.79 -19.32
C THR A 249 -23.51 -29.58 -19.22
N ASN A 250 -24.23 -30.67 -19.01
CA ASN A 250 -25.65 -30.60 -18.72
C ASN A 250 -25.80 -30.44 -17.20
N ASP A 251 -26.62 -29.49 -16.81
CA ASP A 251 -26.95 -29.24 -15.41
C ASP A 251 -28.44 -29.51 -15.23
N THR A 252 -28.83 -29.89 -14.03
CA THR A 252 -30.26 -30.14 -13.74
C THR A 252 -31.08 -28.84 -13.78
N VAL A 253 -30.42 -27.67 -13.64
CA VAL A 253 -31.01 -26.34 -13.78
C VAL A 253 -29.97 -25.33 -14.34
N PRO A 254 -30.21 -24.68 -15.49
CA PRO A 254 -31.30 -24.92 -16.43
C PRO A 254 -31.15 -26.30 -17.08
N ILE A 255 -32.28 -26.91 -17.44
CA ILE A 255 -32.41 -28.21 -18.12
C ILE A 255 -31.89 -28.20 -19.57
N ALA A 256 -30.70 -27.63 -19.77
CA ALA A 256 -30.08 -27.45 -21.06
C ALA A 256 -28.58 -27.68 -20.97
N LEU A 257 -28.06 -28.41 -21.96
CA LEU A 257 -26.64 -28.50 -22.21
C LEU A 257 -26.11 -27.09 -22.52
N THR A 258 -25.22 -26.58 -21.67
CA THR A 258 -24.70 -25.21 -21.76
C THR A 258 -23.19 -25.22 -21.96
N GLU A 259 -22.70 -24.29 -22.77
CA GLU A 259 -21.26 -24.06 -22.92
C GLU A 259 -20.70 -23.50 -21.63
N ARG A 260 -19.83 -24.24 -20.96
CA ARG A 260 -19.21 -23.82 -19.69
C ARG A 260 -17.79 -23.32 -19.87
N MET A 261 -17.10 -23.87 -20.84
CA MET A 261 -15.76 -23.43 -21.18
C MET A 261 -15.63 -23.48 -22.68
N ARG A 262 -14.99 -22.45 -23.21
CA ARG A 262 -14.55 -22.44 -24.59
C ARG A 262 -13.08 -22.17 -24.63
N ILE A 263 -12.42 -22.92 -25.51
CA ILE A 263 -11.16 -22.54 -26.11
C ILE A 263 -11.50 -22.09 -27.52
N THR A 264 -11.47 -20.79 -27.75
CA THR A 264 -11.74 -20.26 -29.08
C THR A 264 -10.64 -20.71 -30.05
N SER A 265 -10.87 -20.63 -31.36
CA SER A 265 -9.82 -20.75 -32.40
C SER A 265 -8.63 -19.81 -32.16
N LYS A 266 -8.81 -18.77 -31.33
CA LYS A 266 -7.79 -17.81 -30.91
C LYS A 266 -7.08 -18.20 -29.60
N GLY A 267 -7.47 -19.28 -28.94
CA GLY A 267 -6.87 -19.78 -27.71
C GLY A 267 -7.40 -19.16 -26.41
N TYR A 268 -8.39 -18.25 -26.46
CA TYR A 268 -8.99 -17.70 -25.25
C TYR A 268 -9.79 -18.74 -24.51
N VAL A 269 -9.48 -18.88 -23.22
CA VAL A 269 -10.24 -19.65 -22.25
C VAL A 269 -11.29 -18.73 -21.66
N GLY A 270 -12.47 -18.79 -22.27
CA GLY A 270 -13.66 -18.28 -21.62
C GLY A 270 -14.15 -19.34 -20.67
N ILE A 271 -14.14 -19.05 -19.37
CA ILE A 271 -14.96 -19.81 -18.43
C ILE A 271 -16.26 -19.04 -18.33
N ASN A 272 -17.33 -19.67 -18.83
CA ASN A 272 -18.69 -19.18 -18.73
C ASN A 272 -18.91 -17.79 -19.38
N ILE A 273 -18.12 -17.51 -20.40
CA ILE A 273 -18.29 -16.44 -21.38
C ILE A 273 -18.19 -17.06 -22.76
N THR A 274 -19.16 -16.75 -23.61
CA THR A 274 -19.21 -17.29 -24.97
C THR A 274 -18.43 -16.44 -25.97
N SER A 275 -18.06 -15.22 -25.55
CA SER A 275 -17.24 -14.27 -26.29
C SER A 275 -16.11 -13.72 -25.40
N PRO A 276 -15.24 -14.58 -24.83
CA PRO A 276 -14.14 -14.12 -23.98
C PRO A 276 -13.34 -13.05 -24.73
N THR A 277 -13.17 -11.93 -24.06
CA THR A 277 -12.31 -10.82 -24.44
C THR A 277 -10.92 -10.90 -23.77
N ALA A 278 -10.72 -11.79 -22.79
CA ALA A 278 -9.41 -12.10 -22.17
C ALA A 278 -9.00 -13.59 -22.24
N TYR A 279 -7.69 -13.87 -22.11
CA TYR A 279 -7.09 -15.22 -22.22
C TYR A 279 -7.60 -16.21 -21.18
N LEU A 280 -7.73 -15.76 -19.93
CA LEU A 280 -8.58 -16.36 -18.92
C LEU A 280 -9.58 -15.29 -18.54
N GLU A 281 -10.65 -15.21 -19.31
CA GLU A 281 -11.80 -14.46 -18.88
C GLU A 281 -12.72 -15.43 -18.18
N VAL A 282 -12.66 -15.37 -16.85
CA VAL A 282 -13.73 -15.93 -16.05
C VAL A 282 -14.79 -14.85 -16.00
N GLN A 283 -15.74 -14.92 -16.93
CA GLN A 283 -16.95 -14.16 -16.77
C GLN A 283 -17.93 -15.04 -16.02
N THR A 284 -18.64 -14.37 -15.15
CA THR A 284 -19.71 -14.97 -14.40
C THR A 284 -20.96 -14.90 -15.28
N LEU A 285 -21.92 -15.80 -15.09
CA LEU A 285 -23.19 -15.67 -15.81
C LEU A 285 -23.70 -14.31 -15.38
N ASN A 286 -24.15 -13.49 -16.33
CA ASN A 286 -24.48 -12.07 -16.18
C ASN A 286 -25.73 -11.84 -15.28
N ALA A 287 -25.68 -12.39 -14.07
CA ALA A 287 -26.71 -12.47 -13.06
C ALA A 287 -26.03 -12.66 -11.67
N GLY A 288 -25.39 -11.59 -11.19
CA GLY A 288 -25.44 -11.23 -9.76
C GLY A 288 -24.84 -12.16 -8.70
N GLY A 289 -23.67 -12.78 -8.92
CA GLY A 289 -22.92 -13.48 -7.84
C GLY A 289 -21.45 -13.00 -7.71
N PRO A 290 -20.82 -13.11 -6.53
CA PRO A 290 -19.41 -12.76 -6.33
C PRO A 290 -18.54 -13.93 -6.82
N PHE A 291 -17.71 -13.71 -7.83
CA PHE A 291 -16.82 -14.76 -8.28
C PHE A 291 -15.40 -14.23 -8.47
N LEU A 292 -14.44 -15.01 -7.97
CA LEU A 292 -13.00 -14.84 -8.15
C LEU A 292 -12.74 -14.79 -9.66
N GLY A 293 -12.18 -13.69 -10.17
CA GLY A 293 -11.80 -13.60 -11.59
C GLY A 293 -10.76 -14.66 -11.98
N ALA A 294 -9.94 -15.09 -11.02
CA ALA A 294 -9.04 -16.24 -11.12
C ALA A 294 -8.61 -16.67 -9.71
N LYS A 295 -8.63 -17.98 -9.41
CA LYS A 295 -8.05 -18.54 -8.17
C LYS A 295 -6.84 -19.42 -8.52
N ILE A 296 -5.62 -18.99 -8.17
CA ILE A 296 -4.36 -19.71 -8.47
C ILE A 296 -3.82 -20.39 -7.20
N TRP A 297 -3.76 -21.73 -7.19
CA TRP A 297 -3.26 -22.52 -6.08
C TRP A 297 -1.72 -22.61 -6.05
N ASN A 298 -1.15 -22.53 -4.86
CA ASN A 298 0.18 -23.05 -4.54
C ASN A 298 -0.02 -24.34 -3.73
N ASN A 299 0.33 -25.49 -4.31
CA ASN A 299 0.24 -26.77 -3.61
C ASN A 299 1.51 -27.06 -2.80
N ARG A 300 1.67 -26.40 -1.64
CA ARG A 300 2.57 -26.83 -0.58
C ARG A 300 1.77 -27.03 0.72
N GLY A 301 1.14 -28.21 0.82
CA GLY A 301 0.98 -28.94 2.09
C GLY A 301 0.05 -28.38 3.17
N VAL A 302 -1.01 -27.63 2.84
CA VAL A 302 -2.22 -27.43 3.67
C VAL A 302 -3.26 -26.70 2.82
N THR A 303 -4.53 -27.01 2.98
CA THR A 303 -5.65 -26.35 2.29
C THR A 303 -5.60 -24.82 2.51
N GLY A 304 -5.30 -24.01 1.47
CA GLY A 304 -5.45 -22.54 1.53
C GLY A 304 -4.27 -21.61 1.14
N ASN A 305 -3.16 -22.08 0.56
CA ASN A 305 -2.09 -21.19 0.06
C ASN A 305 -2.36 -20.67 -1.37
N TYR A 306 -2.38 -19.35 -1.57
CA TYR A 306 -2.62 -18.68 -2.86
C TYR A 306 -1.36 -17.91 -3.33
N ALA A 307 -1.02 -17.99 -4.62
CA ALA A 307 0.18 -17.35 -5.18
C ALA A 307 -0.03 -15.88 -5.60
N LEU A 308 -1.25 -15.48 -5.95
CA LEU A 308 -1.66 -14.11 -6.26
C LEU A 308 -3.17 -14.10 -6.45
N GLU A 309 -3.81 -12.99 -6.09
CA GLU A 309 -5.14 -12.69 -6.59
C GLU A 309 -5.33 -11.18 -6.82
N LEU A 310 -5.71 -10.83 -8.06
CA LEU A 310 -6.41 -9.62 -8.53
C LEU A 310 -5.56 -8.42 -9.05
N ASN A 311 -5.83 -8.02 -10.31
CA ASN A 311 -5.18 -6.98 -11.14
C ASN A 311 -6.25 -6.19 -11.92
N VAL A 312 -6.12 -4.87 -12.13
CA VAL A 312 -7.17 -4.05 -12.80
C VAL A 312 -6.66 -3.19 -13.93
N ALA A 313 -7.52 -3.06 -14.94
CA ALA A 313 -7.20 -2.62 -16.29
C ALA A 313 -6.97 -1.10 -16.48
N SER A 314 -6.99 -0.27 -15.44
CA SER A 314 -6.88 1.19 -15.64
C SER A 314 -6.23 1.92 -14.48
N THR A 315 -5.41 2.92 -14.82
CA THR A 315 -4.66 3.80 -13.90
C THR A 315 -5.46 5.01 -13.41
N ALA A 316 -6.69 5.19 -13.92
CA ALA A 316 -7.56 6.24 -13.41
C ALA A 316 -7.78 6.03 -11.92
N VAL A 317 -7.86 7.12 -11.16
CA VAL A 317 -8.06 7.06 -9.70
C VAL A 317 -9.38 6.36 -9.33
N ALA A 318 -10.37 6.42 -10.22
CA ALA A 318 -11.63 5.70 -10.13
C ALA A 318 -11.50 4.17 -10.27
N ASN A 319 -10.44 3.70 -10.92
CA ASN A 319 -10.18 2.29 -11.18
C ASN A 319 -9.32 1.66 -10.09
N LYS A 320 -9.49 0.35 -9.92
CA LYS A 320 -9.51 -0.23 -8.59
C LYS A 320 -8.80 -1.59 -8.59
N ILE A 321 -7.46 -1.58 -8.73
CA ILE A 321 -6.51 -2.72 -8.88
C ILE A 321 -6.75 -3.87 -7.93
N LEU A 322 -6.84 -3.54 -6.66
CA LEU A 322 -7.20 -4.49 -5.66
C LEU A 322 -8.07 -3.72 -4.73
N VAL A 323 -9.36 -3.93 -4.90
CA VAL A 323 -10.31 -3.37 -3.96
C VAL A 323 -10.45 -4.37 -2.85
N LEU A 324 -9.90 -4.02 -1.70
CA LEU A 324 -10.23 -4.66 -0.44
C LEU A 324 -11.54 -4.04 0.04
N LYS A 325 -12.63 -4.52 -0.56
CA LYS A 325 -13.97 -4.16 -0.11
C LYS A 325 -14.39 -5.07 1.03
N GLY A 326 -15.16 -4.54 1.96
CA GLY A 326 -16.00 -5.32 2.87
C GLY A 326 -17.31 -4.57 3.15
N GLY A 327 -18.43 -5.29 3.21
CA GLY A 327 -19.76 -4.68 3.26
C GLY A 327 -20.19 -3.94 1.99
N GLY A 328 -19.56 -4.19 0.83
CA GLY A 328 -19.74 -3.42 -0.42
C GLY A 328 -19.01 -2.07 -0.41
N THR A 329 -18.64 -1.61 0.79
CA THR A 329 -17.78 -0.49 1.09
C THR A 329 -16.33 -0.84 0.83
N GLU A 330 -15.56 0.12 0.33
CA GLU A 330 -14.12 -0.01 0.19
C GLU A 330 -13.46 0.29 1.54
N TYR A 331 -12.69 -0.66 2.08
CA TYR A 331 -11.90 -0.43 3.29
C TYR A 331 -10.46 -0.09 2.95
N ALA A 332 -9.97 -0.74 1.91
CA ALA A 332 -8.79 -0.28 1.26
C ALA A 332 -8.93 -0.54 -0.22
N SER A 333 -8.25 0.28 -0.99
CA SER A 333 -7.99 -0.14 -2.34
C SER A 333 -6.66 0.36 -2.80
N PHE A 334 -6.08 -0.47 -3.64
CA PHE A 334 -5.00 -0.09 -4.50
C PHE A 334 -5.66 0.47 -5.74
N ARG A 335 -5.60 1.78 -5.86
CA ARG A 335 -6.12 2.48 -7.02
C ARG A 335 -5.21 2.25 -8.20
N GLY A 336 -5.77 2.52 -9.38
CA GLY A 336 -5.05 2.52 -10.64
C GLY A 336 -3.79 3.39 -10.63
N ASN A 337 -3.82 4.51 -9.91
CA ASN A 337 -2.75 5.52 -9.93
C ASN A 337 -1.65 5.29 -8.87
N GLY A 338 -1.56 4.08 -8.31
CA GLY A 338 -0.56 3.74 -7.29
C GLY A 338 -0.84 4.34 -5.92
N ARG A 339 -1.98 5.03 -5.75
CA ARG A 339 -2.44 5.47 -4.45
C ARG A 339 -3.13 4.31 -3.73
N ALA A 340 -2.85 4.21 -2.46
CA ALA A 340 -3.59 3.38 -1.54
C ALA A 340 -4.48 4.29 -0.71
N ILE A 341 -5.74 3.89 -0.58
CA ILE A 341 -6.61 4.44 0.44
C ILE A 341 -6.87 3.36 1.48
N ILE A 342 -6.91 3.76 2.75
CA ILE A 342 -7.36 2.92 3.87
C ILE A 342 -8.40 3.72 4.64
N GLY A 343 -9.66 3.29 4.61
CA GLY A 343 -10.75 4.04 5.21
C GLY A 343 -12.07 3.85 4.48
N ASN A 344 -13.17 4.04 5.20
CA ASN A 344 -14.52 4.06 4.63
C ASN A 344 -14.76 5.41 3.94
N THR A 345 -14.27 5.55 2.70
CA THR A 345 -14.67 6.68 1.87
C THR A 345 -14.93 6.22 0.44
N THR A 346 -15.84 6.93 -0.21
CA THR A 346 -16.01 6.91 -1.67
C THR A 346 -15.01 7.83 -2.36
N ASP A 347 -14.17 8.51 -1.59
CA ASP A 347 -13.30 9.57 -2.06
C ASP A 347 -12.06 9.01 -2.73
N ASP A 348 -11.52 9.79 -3.64
CA ASP A 348 -10.24 9.48 -4.25
C ASP A 348 -9.12 9.87 -3.28
N PRO A 349 -8.12 8.98 -3.05
CA PRO A 349 -7.01 9.31 -2.15
C PRO A 349 -6.30 10.56 -2.66
N ASN A 350 -6.08 11.54 -1.79
CA ASN A 350 -5.42 12.80 -2.15
C ASN A 350 -3.89 12.67 -2.22
N THR A 351 -3.33 11.68 -1.51
CA THR A 351 -1.89 11.39 -1.39
C THR A 351 -1.59 9.93 -1.76
N LEU A 352 -0.32 9.51 -1.72
CA LEU A 352 0.08 8.13 -2.03
C LEU A 352 -0.52 7.11 -1.07
N LEU A 353 -0.60 7.45 0.22
CA LEU A 353 -1.32 6.69 1.23
C LEU A 353 -2.25 7.67 1.94
N ASP A 354 -3.55 7.51 1.71
CA ASP A 354 -4.57 8.27 2.39
C ASP A 354 -5.25 7.39 3.42
N ILE A 355 -5.23 7.78 4.70
CA ILE A 355 -5.90 7.06 5.78
C ILE A 355 -7.04 7.93 6.28
N VAL A 356 -8.27 7.53 5.99
CA VAL A 356 -9.45 8.37 6.22
C VAL A 356 -10.45 7.70 7.17
N GLY A 357 -10.90 8.42 8.20
CA GLY A 357 -11.91 7.95 9.14
C GLY A 357 -12.15 8.90 10.31
N GLY A 358 -13.16 8.59 11.14
CA GLY A 358 -13.50 9.34 12.35
C GLY A 358 -14.90 9.93 12.37
N THR A 359 -15.30 10.49 13.53
CA THR A 359 -16.59 11.17 13.72
C THR A 359 -16.35 12.64 14.03
N SER A 360 -17.14 13.53 13.42
CA SER A 360 -17.10 14.96 13.71
C SER A 360 -17.28 15.22 15.22
N GLY A 361 -16.42 16.07 15.80
CA GLY A 361 -16.44 16.38 17.23
C GLY A 361 -15.72 15.37 18.13
N ALA A 362 -15.07 14.33 17.59
CA ALA A 362 -14.28 13.36 18.35
C ALA A 362 -12.84 13.24 17.82
N THR A 363 -11.91 12.85 18.70
CA THR A 363 -10.52 12.57 18.31
C THR A 363 -10.39 11.14 17.76
N SER A 364 -9.82 11.00 16.56
CA SER A 364 -9.68 9.71 15.87
C SER A 364 -8.21 9.32 15.72
N LYS A 365 -7.86 8.07 16.05
CA LYS A 365 -6.50 7.53 15.95
C LYS A 365 -6.35 6.76 14.64
N LEU A 366 -5.92 7.44 13.57
CA LEU A 366 -5.85 6.87 12.22
C LEU A 366 -4.55 6.10 11.95
N LEU A 367 -3.45 6.49 12.59
CA LEU A 367 -2.16 5.82 12.48
C LEU A 367 -1.58 5.57 13.87
N THR A 368 -1.18 4.32 14.14
CA THR A 368 -0.40 3.95 15.34
C THR A 368 0.90 3.32 14.88
N VAL A 369 2.02 3.95 15.25
CA VAL A 369 3.36 3.38 15.09
C VAL A 369 3.81 2.93 16.49
N ARG A 370 4.20 1.66 16.63
CA ARG A 370 4.55 1.05 17.93
C ARG A 370 5.79 0.18 17.80
N SER A 371 6.62 0.14 18.83
CA SER A 371 7.71 -0.83 19.00
C SER A 371 7.34 -1.84 20.08
N ASP A 372 7.69 -3.12 19.88
CA ASP A 372 7.57 -4.16 20.92
C ASP A 372 8.73 -4.06 21.91
N PHE A 373 8.78 -2.98 22.69
CA PHE A 373 9.90 -2.70 23.57
C PHE A 373 9.84 -3.48 24.88
N ILE A 374 11.01 -3.95 25.33
CA ILE A 374 11.20 -4.64 26.61
C ILE A 374 12.26 -3.95 27.49
N ALA A 375 12.88 -2.87 26.98
CA ALA A 375 13.99 -2.19 27.63
C ALA A 375 13.81 -0.66 27.57
N ASP A 376 14.50 0.01 28.48
CA ASP A 376 14.64 1.47 28.55
C ASP A 376 15.20 2.03 27.24
N ASN A 377 14.88 3.30 26.95
CA ASN A 377 15.29 4.03 25.75
C ASN A 377 14.88 3.37 24.42
N THR A 378 13.70 2.75 24.37
CA THR A 378 13.14 2.22 23.12
C THR A 378 12.01 3.11 22.62
N GLY A 379 11.98 3.39 21.32
CA GLY A 379 10.97 4.27 20.73
C GLY A 379 10.55 3.85 19.33
N SER A 380 9.50 4.50 18.86
CA SER A 380 9.00 4.37 17.49
C SER A 380 8.66 5.75 16.95
N GLY A 381 8.85 5.96 15.65
CA GLY A 381 8.76 7.28 15.06
C GLY A 381 8.30 7.31 13.63
N ILE A 382 7.98 8.51 13.17
CA ILE A 382 7.69 8.83 11.77
C ILE A 382 8.85 9.66 11.26
N ARG A 383 9.50 9.19 10.20
CA ARG A 383 10.62 9.87 9.56
C ARG A 383 10.22 10.46 8.22
N LEU A 384 10.65 11.70 8.00
CA LEU A 384 10.52 12.43 6.74
C LEU A 384 11.92 12.56 6.16
N ILE A 385 12.28 11.70 5.22
CA ILE A 385 13.58 11.67 4.58
C ILE A 385 13.50 12.40 3.24
N ASN A 386 14.45 13.30 2.99
CA ASN A 386 14.68 13.87 1.66
C ASN A 386 16.07 13.46 1.19
N SER A 387 16.14 12.29 0.55
CA SER A 387 17.40 11.67 0.14
C SER A 387 17.20 10.72 -1.03
N THR A 388 18.23 10.54 -1.84
CA THR A 388 18.32 9.49 -2.85
C THR A 388 18.88 8.17 -2.33
N SER A 389 19.34 8.13 -1.06
CA SER A 389 19.87 6.94 -0.37
C SER A 389 18.98 6.51 0.80
N GLU A 390 18.70 5.21 0.90
CA GLU A 390 17.95 4.55 1.97
C GLU A 390 18.66 4.61 3.33
N SER A 391 19.97 4.82 3.36
CA SER A 391 20.77 4.92 4.58
C SER A 391 20.94 6.36 5.09
N SER A 392 20.29 7.33 4.44
CA SER A 392 20.48 8.75 4.74
C SER A 392 19.61 9.21 5.90
N ASN A 393 20.22 10.00 6.78
CA ASN A 393 19.55 10.71 7.86
C ASN A 393 19.22 12.16 7.49
N VAL A 394 19.27 12.51 6.19
CA VAL A 394 18.90 13.85 5.70
C VAL A 394 17.38 13.99 5.77
N GLY A 395 16.91 14.79 6.72
CA GLY A 395 15.49 15.04 6.93
C GLY A 395 15.15 15.34 8.39
N ALA A 396 13.99 14.87 8.82
CA ALA A 396 13.48 15.03 10.17
C ALA A 396 12.79 13.76 10.67
N GLU A 397 12.71 13.59 11.98
CA GLU A 397 12.00 12.48 12.61
C GLU A 397 11.28 12.94 13.86
N ILE A 398 10.09 12.39 14.08
CA ILE A 398 9.33 12.52 15.33
C ILE A 398 9.30 11.16 16.00
N ILE A 399 9.77 11.07 17.24
CA ILE A 399 9.91 9.80 17.98
C ILE A 399 9.14 9.87 19.30
N GLY A 400 8.31 8.87 19.56
CA GLY A 400 7.87 8.55 20.93
C GLY A 400 8.88 7.61 21.56
N LEU A 401 9.66 8.08 22.53
CA LEU A 401 10.73 7.33 23.21
C LEU A 401 10.30 6.99 24.62
N THR A 402 10.19 5.71 24.96
CA THR A 402 10.03 5.27 26.35
C THR A 402 11.39 5.27 27.03
N LEU A 403 11.56 6.14 28.02
CA LEU A 403 12.81 6.29 28.77
C LEU A 403 12.98 5.16 29.78
N THR A 404 11.91 4.81 30.50
CA THR A 404 11.93 3.80 31.55
C THR A 404 10.81 2.79 31.34
N SER A 405 11.19 1.55 31.05
CA SER A 405 10.30 0.42 30.78
C SER A 405 9.39 0.07 31.96
N ALA A 406 9.85 0.32 33.20
CA ALA A 406 9.12 -0.02 34.42
C ALA A 406 7.81 0.78 34.63
N ASN A 407 7.71 2.00 34.11
CA ASN A 407 6.54 2.87 34.31
C ASN A 407 5.95 3.41 32.99
N GLY A 408 6.52 3.03 31.84
CA GLY A 408 6.06 3.48 30.53
C GLY A 408 6.18 4.99 30.31
N ARG A 409 7.02 5.69 31.08
CA ARG A 409 7.28 7.11 30.88
C ARG A 409 7.91 7.30 29.51
N SER A 410 7.21 8.05 28.65
CA SER A 410 7.67 8.35 27.31
C SER A 410 7.81 9.86 27.08
N ASP A 411 8.79 10.20 26.27
CA ASP A 411 9.04 11.54 25.79
C ASP A 411 8.72 11.59 24.29
N LEU A 412 8.29 12.75 23.80
CA LEU A 412 8.13 13.04 22.38
C LEU A 412 9.30 13.89 21.91
N LEU A 413 10.10 13.38 20.97
CA LEU A 413 11.30 14.02 20.45
C LEU A 413 11.05 14.51 19.02
N PHE A 414 11.59 15.69 18.72
CA PHE A 414 11.70 16.23 17.37
C PHE A 414 13.17 16.34 16.99
N ASN A 415 13.57 15.46 16.07
CA ASN A 415 14.93 15.39 15.58
C ASN A 415 15.00 15.96 14.16
N VAL A 416 16.00 16.80 13.90
CA VAL A 416 16.25 17.34 12.55
C VAL A 416 17.72 17.28 12.22
N HIS A 417 18.02 17.18 10.93
CA HIS A 417 19.39 17.17 10.45
C HIS A 417 20.09 18.50 10.78
N GLY A 418 21.23 18.43 11.46
CA GLY A 418 21.92 19.61 12.02
C GLY A 418 22.62 20.53 11.03
N GLY A 419 22.88 20.07 9.80
CA GLY A 419 23.66 20.80 8.80
C GLY A 419 25.16 20.84 9.15
N GLY A 420 25.99 20.11 8.40
CA GLY A 420 27.44 20.10 8.61
C GLY A 420 28.10 18.89 7.93
N GLY A 421 28.51 19.05 6.66
CA GLY A 421 29.26 18.04 5.91
C GLY A 421 28.50 16.75 5.59
N ALA A 422 29.12 15.88 4.79
CA ALA A 422 28.60 14.56 4.49
C ALA A 422 28.41 13.79 5.83
N TYR A 423 27.17 13.39 6.13
CA TYR A 423 26.75 12.58 7.29
C TYR A 423 26.53 13.27 8.64
N GLY A 424 26.15 14.55 8.70
CA GLY A 424 25.54 15.10 9.92
C GLY A 424 24.36 14.22 10.39
N GLY A 425 24.36 13.77 11.64
CA GLY A 425 23.25 12.96 12.17
C GLY A 425 21.96 13.75 12.36
N LEU A 426 20.87 13.04 12.67
CA LEU A 426 19.69 13.65 13.28
C LEU A 426 20.06 14.14 14.69
N LEU A 427 19.75 15.40 14.99
CA LEU A 427 19.96 16.01 16.29
C LEU A 427 18.60 16.31 16.94
N GLU A 428 18.45 15.99 18.22
CA GLU A 428 17.29 16.40 19.01
C GLU A 428 17.29 17.92 19.18
N ARG A 429 16.24 18.57 18.69
CA ARG A 429 16.08 20.03 18.81
C ARG A 429 14.94 20.43 19.74
N MET A 430 13.94 19.57 19.90
CA MET A 430 12.84 19.80 20.81
C MET A 430 12.38 18.48 21.43
N ARG A 431 11.99 18.53 22.70
CA ARG A 431 11.45 17.39 23.45
C ARG A 431 10.29 17.83 24.33
N LEU A 432 9.21 17.05 24.35
CA LEU A 432 8.21 17.09 25.41
C LEU A 432 8.39 15.86 26.30
N THR A 433 8.74 16.07 27.56
CA THR A 433 8.94 14.95 28.49
C THR A 433 7.62 14.37 28.99
N GLY A 434 7.63 13.11 29.44
CA GLY A 434 6.49 12.50 30.12
C GLY A 434 6.09 13.19 31.43
N GLU A 435 6.88 14.14 31.94
CA GLU A 435 6.55 15.03 33.06
C GLU A 435 5.87 16.33 32.63
N GLY A 436 5.66 16.55 31.34
CA GLY A 436 5.06 17.78 30.80
C GLY A 436 6.03 18.96 30.64
N LYS A 437 7.34 18.70 30.58
CA LYS A 437 8.35 19.74 30.33
C LYS A 437 8.70 19.82 28.85
N LEU A 438 8.65 21.02 28.27
CA LEU A 438 9.09 21.33 26.92
C LEU A 438 10.54 21.84 26.93
N GLY A 439 11.46 21.06 26.37
CA GLY A 439 12.83 21.48 26.08
C GLY A 439 12.97 21.91 24.62
N ILE A 440 13.55 23.09 24.38
CA ILE A 440 13.98 23.56 23.06
C ILE A 440 15.48 23.80 23.12
N GLY A 441 16.25 23.04 22.34
CA GLY A 441 17.71 23.04 22.36
C GLY A 441 18.37 22.46 23.62
N ASN A 442 17.56 21.94 24.55
CA ASN A 442 18.02 21.21 25.73
C ASN A 442 17.32 19.84 25.82
N THR A 443 18.10 18.76 25.89
CA THR A 443 17.59 17.38 25.97
C THR A 443 17.23 16.94 27.39
N ASN A 444 17.59 17.75 28.40
CA ASN A 444 17.25 17.51 29.81
C ASN A 444 16.62 18.76 30.44
N PRO A 445 15.38 19.12 30.06
CA PRO A 445 14.73 20.33 30.54
C PRO A 445 14.48 20.27 32.05
N LEU A 446 14.93 21.29 32.78
CA LEU A 446 14.73 21.38 34.23
C LEU A 446 13.45 22.15 34.62
N ALA A 447 12.93 22.98 33.70
CA ALA A 447 11.69 23.75 33.85
C ALA A 447 10.59 23.27 32.90
N THR A 448 9.34 23.66 33.15
CA THR A 448 8.19 23.35 32.26
C THR A 448 8.41 23.83 30.83
N THR A 449 9.12 24.95 30.65
CA THR A 449 9.64 25.39 29.36
C THR A 449 11.08 25.79 29.57
N ASP A 450 11.99 25.06 28.95
CA ASP A 450 13.43 25.28 29.04
C ASP A 450 13.95 25.52 27.63
N ILE A 451 14.43 26.74 27.37
CA ILE A 451 14.91 27.15 26.06
C ILE A 451 16.38 27.49 26.18
N LYS A 452 17.21 26.70 25.50
CA LYS A 452 18.65 26.86 25.46
C LYS A 452 19.06 27.33 24.07
N GLY A 453 19.72 28.49 24.00
CA GLY A 453 20.36 28.94 22.77
C GLY A 453 21.57 28.10 22.39
N PHE A 454 21.97 28.18 21.12
CA PHE A 454 23.03 27.35 20.53
C PHE A 454 24.32 28.13 20.26
N GLY A 455 24.37 29.43 20.53
CA GLY A 455 25.55 30.25 20.29
C GLY A 455 26.28 30.63 21.58
N SER A 456 27.27 31.50 21.42
CA SER A 456 28.15 31.97 22.50
C SER A 456 28.38 33.48 22.43
N SER A 457 27.47 34.24 21.80
CA SER A 457 27.61 35.68 21.58
C SER A 457 26.27 36.40 21.75
N ASN A 458 26.30 37.73 21.88
CA ASN A 458 25.10 38.57 21.89
C ASN A 458 24.24 38.55 20.60
N THR A 459 24.69 37.90 19.53
CA THR A 459 23.94 37.79 18.26
C THR A 459 23.01 36.58 18.21
N THR A 460 23.13 35.68 19.19
CA THR A 460 22.32 34.47 19.31
C THR A 460 21.48 34.52 20.59
N TYR A 461 20.27 33.98 20.51
CA TYR A 461 19.25 34.15 21.55
C TYR A 461 18.63 32.81 21.93
N GLY A 462 18.43 32.60 23.23
CA GLY A 462 17.59 31.53 23.75
C GLY A 462 16.11 31.85 23.55
N LEU A 463 15.67 33.06 23.92
CA LEU A 463 14.27 33.46 23.81
C LEU A 463 14.13 34.80 23.10
N SER A 464 13.13 34.93 22.22
CA SER A 464 12.74 36.18 21.60
C SER A 464 11.22 36.23 21.43
N VAL A 465 10.62 37.35 21.82
CA VAL A 465 9.21 37.69 21.56
C VAL A 465 9.17 38.89 20.63
N ARG A 466 8.49 38.78 19.49
CA ARG A 466 8.33 39.87 18.51
C ARG A 466 6.85 40.26 18.38
N ASN A 467 6.60 41.50 17.95
CA ASN A 467 5.26 41.94 17.56
C ASN A 467 4.94 41.55 16.10
N SER A 468 3.72 41.84 15.63
CA SER A 468 3.27 41.56 14.26
C SER A 468 4.02 42.33 13.16
N SER A 469 4.93 43.24 13.53
CA SER A 469 5.81 43.97 12.62
C SER A 469 7.27 43.48 12.73
N ASP A 470 7.49 42.27 13.25
CA ASP A 470 8.79 41.64 13.48
C ASP A 470 9.77 42.42 14.38
N THR A 471 9.25 43.36 15.17
CA THR A 471 10.04 44.12 16.12
C THR A 471 10.13 43.37 17.46
N TYR A 472 11.35 43.25 17.99
CA TYR A 472 11.60 42.59 19.28
C TYR A 472 10.97 43.35 20.45
N SER A 473 10.15 42.65 21.22
CA SER A 473 9.53 43.13 22.46
C SER A 473 10.26 42.61 23.70
N LEU A 474 10.75 41.37 23.67
CA LEU A 474 11.58 40.77 24.73
C LEU A 474 12.63 39.87 24.09
N VAL A 475 13.87 39.92 24.54
CA VAL A 475 14.95 39.03 24.12
C VAL A 475 15.77 38.58 25.32
N VAL A 476 16.13 37.30 25.36
CA VAL A 476 17.16 36.75 26.25
C VAL A 476 18.27 36.20 25.38
N ASN A 477 19.45 36.83 25.41
CA ASN A 477 20.60 36.41 24.61
C ASN A 477 21.44 35.33 25.31
N ASP A 478 22.39 34.75 24.57
CA ASP A 478 23.26 33.68 25.09
C ASP A 478 24.31 34.18 26.12
N GLU A 479 24.44 35.51 26.30
CA GLU A 479 25.23 36.13 27.37
C GLU A 479 24.42 36.33 28.66
N GLY A 480 23.14 35.94 28.67
CA GLY A 480 22.23 36.08 29.81
C GLY A 480 21.57 37.46 29.91
N ASN A 481 21.72 38.30 28.90
CA ASN A 481 21.16 39.65 28.88
C ASN A 481 19.67 39.62 28.52
N VAL A 482 18.84 40.38 29.26
CA VAL A 482 17.39 40.52 29.04
C VAL A 482 17.08 41.91 28.50
N CYS A 483 16.55 41.98 27.28
CA CYS A 483 16.25 43.24 26.61
C CYS A 483 14.77 43.39 26.30
N VAL A 484 14.23 44.58 26.52
CA VAL A 484 12.86 44.98 26.15
C VAL A 484 12.92 46.12 25.14
N GLY A 485 12.55 45.86 23.88
CA GLY A 485 12.37 46.88 22.83
C GLY A 485 13.60 47.31 22.03
N SER A 486 14.73 46.57 22.02
CA SER A 486 15.90 46.87 21.17
C SER A 486 16.79 45.64 20.91
N LEU A 487 17.65 45.74 19.89
CA LEU A 487 18.56 44.71 19.36
C LEU A 487 20.05 44.88 19.75
N THR A 488 20.46 46.06 20.20
CA THR A 488 21.87 46.32 20.61
C THR A 488 22.07 45.94 22.07
N ILE A 489 22.32 44.66 22.29
CA ILE A 489 22.42 44.05 23.62
C ILE A 489 23.88 44.07 24.09
N ASN A 490 24.27 45.19 24.72
CA ASN A 490 25.55 45.30 25.42
C ASN A 490 25.38 45.28 26.94
N TRP A 491 24.15 45.11 27.44
CA TRP A 491 23.82 45.29 28.86
C TRP A 491 22.98 44.12 29.40
N PRO A 492 23.23 43.65 30.64
CA PRO A 492 22.50 42.53 31.27
C PRO A 492 20.98 42.71 31.40
N PHE A 493 20.52 43.94 31.61
CA PHE A 493 19.10 44.28 31.59
C PHE A 493 18.92 45.65 30.95
N GLU A 494 18.18 45.70 29.85
CA GLU A 494 17.97 46.95 29.11
C GLU A 494 16.51 47.12 28.70
N VAL A 495 15.95 48.28 29.02
CA VAL A 495 14.60 48.70 28.58
C VAL A 495 14.77 49.92 27.70
N LYS A 496 14.72 49.72 26.37
CA LYS A 496 14.88 50.78 25.36
C LYS A 496 13.58 51.15 24.64
N LYS A 497 12.47 50.48 24.98
CA LYS A 497 11.18 50.75 24.35
C LYS A 497 10.72 52.18 24.69
N ALA A 498 10.60 53.02 23.67
CA ALA A 498 10.01 54.35 23.83
C ALA A 498 8.54 54.23 24.29
N VAL A 499 8.20 54.98 25.34
CA VAL A 499 6.82 55.10 25.82
C VAL A 499 6.35 56.50 25.49
N THR A 500 5.37 56.61 24.59
CA THR A 500 4.73 57.87 24.23
C THR A 500 3.31 57.87 24.79
N ALA A 501 2.96 58.86 25.61
CA ALA A 501 1.57 59.04 26.03
C ALA A 501 0.83 59.90 25.01
N SER A 502 -0.39 59.51 24.62
CA SER A 502 -1.30 60.34 23.83
C SER A 502 -2.04 61.40 24.68
N GLY A 503 -1.76 61.43 25.99
CA GLY A 503 -2.32 62.32 27.00
C GLY A 503 -1.99 61.76 28.40
N GLY A 504 -1.53 62.61 29.33
CA GLY A 504 -1.13 62.19 30.69
C GLY A 504 0.35 61.82 30.83
N VAL A 505 0.66 60.84 31.70
CA VAL A 505 2.02 60.47 32.11
C VAL A 505 2.50 59.22 31.36
N ALA A 506 3.67 59.28 30.72
CA ALA A 506 4.41 58.12 30.24
C ALA A 506 5.43 57.67 31.29
N LYS A 507 5.55 56.37 31.54
CA LYS A 507 6.56 55.80 32.44
C LYS A 507 7.38 54.76 31.69
N GLY A 508 8.71 54.92 31.65
CA GLY A 508 9.63 53.95 31.04
C GLY A 508 9.75 52.68 31.89
N VAL A 509 10.22 52.83 33.13
CA VAL A 509 10.20 51.77 34.16
C VAL A 509 9.43 52.30 35.36
N ASN A 510 8.28 51.70 35.68
CA ASN A 510 7.45 52.08 36.83
C ASN A 510 7.69 51.11 37.99
N ILE A 511 8.17 51.60 39.13
CA ILE A 511 8.44 50.80 40.34
C ILE A 511 7.49 51.28 41.45
N GLU A 512 6.25 50.75 41.46
CA GLU A 512 5.20 51.07 42.45
C GLU A 512 5.05 49.94 43.47
N GLN A 513 6.08 49.71 44.28
CA GLN A 513 6.03 48.66 45.30
C GLN A 513 5.47 49.19 46.62
N THR A 514 4.42 48.56 47.14
CA THR A 514 3.96 48.74 48.52
C THR A 514 4.82 47.88 49.44
N LEU A 515 5.67 48.51 50.25
CA LEU A 515 6.49 47.80 51.24
C LEU A 515 5.81 47.88 52.61
N THR A 516 5.40 46.74 53.16
CA THR A 516 4.80 46.64 54.51
C THR A 516 5.77 45.95 55.44
N ALA A 517 6.14 46.61 56.55
CA ALA A 517 6.96 46.00 57.59
C ALA A 517 6.07 45.21 58.55
N ALA A 518 6.44 43.96 58.86
CA ALA A 518 5.87 43.24 60.00
C ALA A 518 6.52 43.71 61.32
N ALA A 519 5.98 43.30 62.46
CA ALA A 519 6.63 43.53 63.76
C ALA A 519 8.07 42.97 63.74
N ASN A 520 9.05 43.78 64.15
CA ASN A 520 10.49 43.49 64.19
C ASN A 520 11.28 43.66 62.87
N ASN A 521 10.73 44.29 61.83
CA ASN A 521 11.52 44.67 60.63
C ASN A 521 12.09 46.09 60.75
N ASN A 522 13.42 46.24 60.70
CA ASN A 522 14.10 47.54 60.87
C ASN A 522 14.41 48.29 59.56
N LYS A 523 14.13 47.71 58.39
CA LYS A 523 14.43 48.35 57.09
C LYS A 523 13.50 47.86 55.97
N LEU A 524 12.95 48.80 55.21
CA LEU A 524 12.27 48.58 53.93
C LEU A 524 13.06 49.34 52.86
N THR A 525 13.32 48.73 51.70
CA THR A 525 14.10 49.37 50.63
C THR A 525 13.43 49.12 49.29
N ALA A 526 12.93 50.18 48.64
CA ALA A 526 12.20 50.09 47.36
C ALA A 526 13.12 49.92 46.16
N LEU A 527 14.32 50.51 46.22
CA LEU A 527 15.37 50.33 45.23
C LEU A 527 16.69 50.18 45.96
N TYR A 528 17.34 49.02 45.82
CA TYR A 528 18.62 48.72 46.43
C TYR A 528 19.68 48.54 45.36
N VAL A 529 20.54 49.54 45.20
CA VAL A 529 21.66 49.52 44.27
C VAL A 529 22.94 49.45 45.09
N LYS A 530 23.59 48.28 45.11
CA LYS A 530 24.86 48.06 45.82
C LYS A 530 25.88 47.41 44.89
N PRO A 531 26.46 48.18 43.96
CA PRO A 531 27.46 47.66 43.05
C PRO A 531 28.79 47.47 43.79
N THR A 532 29.50 46.40 43.42
CA THR A 532 30.89 46.19 43.78
C THR A 532 31.69 46.32 42.49
N PHE A 533 32.64 47.27 42.45
CA PHE A 533 33.45 47.50 41.27
C PHE A 533 34.78 46.78 41.38
N THR A 534 35.14 46.05 40.33
CA THR A 534 36.46 45.41 40.17
C THR A 534 37.06 45.95 38.88
N ASN A 535 38.08 46.80 38.98
CA ASN A 535 38.68 47.43 37.81
C ASN A 535 39.68 46.48 37.14
N GLY A 536 39.64 46.42 35.80
CA GLY A 536 40.63 45.71 34.98
C GLY A 536 41.94 46.50 34.83
N ALA A 537 42.77 46.11 33.86
CA ALA A 537 44.11 46.68 33.66
C ALA A 537 44.15 48.12 33.09
N PHE A 538 43.01 48.66 32.64
CA PHE A 538 42.92 50.02 32.13
C PHE A 538 42.94 51.04 33.26
N THR A 539 43.68 52.14 33.09
CA THR A 539 43.68 53.29 34.01
C THR A 539 43.73 54.60 33.22
N PRO A 540 42.91 55.61 33.56
CA PRO A 540 41.96 55.67 34.67
C PRO A 540 40.58 55.03 34.36
N VAL A 541 39.90 54.50 35.39
CA VAL A 541 38.54 53.94 35.30
C VAL A 541 37.63 54.61 36.32
N ASP A 542 36.57 55.24 35.85
CA ASP A 542 35.52 55.84 36.68
C ASP A 542 34.46 54.78 37.04
N ASN A 543 34.07 54.74 38.31
CA ASN A 543 33.10 53.79 38.85
C ASN A 543 31.84 54.52 39.31
N TYR A 544 30.71 54.26 38.65
CA TYR A 544 29.44 54.92 38.96
C TYR A 544 28.43 53.96 39.58
N GLY A 545 28.01 54.25 40.82
CA GLY A 545 27.00 53.46 41.53
C GLY A 545 25.60 53.60 40.94
N ILE A 546 25.22 54.83 40.61
CA ILE A 546 24.00 55.23 39.90
C ILE A 546 24.42 56.43 39.05
N VAL A 547 24.05 56.45 37.77
CA VAL A 547 24.18 57.63 36.91
C VAL A 547 22.78 58.14 36.62
N VAL A 548 22.54 59.43 36.89
CA VAL A 548 21.34 60.14 36.47
C VAL A 548 21.80 61.23 35.52
N ASP A 549 21.71 60.96 34.22
CA ASP A 549 22.11 61.89 33.17
C ASP A 549 20.86 62.61 32.63
N GLY A 550 20.92 63.94 32.52
CA GLY A 550 19.82 64.77 32.01
C GLY A 550 18.62 65.02 32.94
N ALA A 551 18.70 64.74 34.25
CA ALA A 551 17.60 65.01 35.19
C ALA A 551 18.04 65.40 36.62
N TYR A 552 17.21 66.21 37.30
CA TYR A 552 17.38 66.63 38.69
C TYR A 552 16.81 65.60 39.66
N ILE A 553 17.53 65.32 40.76
CA ILE A 553 16.97 64.61 41.91
C ILE A 553 16.13 65.62 42.70
N LYS A 554 14.85 65.77 42.34
CA LYS A 554 13.92 66.55 43.16
C LYS A 554 13.61 65.80 44.45
N SER A 555 14.23 66.25 45.52
CA SER A 555 13.82 65.92 46.88
C SER A 555 13.53 67.20 47.65
N PRO A 556 12.29 67.42 48.16
CA PRO A 556 11.98 68.58 48.99
C PRO A 556 12.76 68.64 50.31
N ASN A 557 13.52 67.57 50.63
CA ASN A 557 14.38 67.47 51.80
C ASN A 557 15.86 67.71 51.52
N MET A 558 16.25 67.98 50.26
CA MET A 558 17.63 68.30 49.92
C MET A 558 17.88 69.80 50.15
N ILE A 559 18.65 70.10 51.19
CA ILE A 559 18.95 71.48 51.61
C ILE A 559 20.42 71.78 51.30
N TYR A 560 20.64 72.90 50.62
CA TYR A 560 21.95 73.45 50.32
C TYR A 560 22.23 74.66 51.20
N THR A 561 23.49 74.88 51.54
CA THR A 561 23.93 75.97 52.42
C THR A 561 24.94 76.84 51.69
N ILE A 562 24.64 78.13 51.55
CA ILE A 562 25.53 79.16 51.03
C ILE A 562 25.95 80.06 52.21
N PRO A 563 27.24 80.14 52.56
CA PRO A 563 27.70 81.08 53.57
C PRO A 563 27.59 82.51 53.03
N LEU A 564 26.91 83.39 53.79
CA LEU A 564 26.91 84.82 53.54
C LEU A 564 28.05 85.50 54.30
N ARG A 565 28.36 85.02 55.52
CA ARG A 565 29.52 85.46 56.29
C ARG A 565 29.96 84.41 57.31
N GLN A 566 31.26 84.34 57.59
CA GLN A 566 31.85 83.39 58.55
C GLN A 566 32.82 84.05 59.56
N THR A 567 32.90 85.37 59.58
CA THR A 567 33.71 86.15 60.52
C THR A 567 32.81 87.12 61.27
N PRO A 568 33.19 87.55 62.49
CA PRO A 568 32.40 88.51 63.26
C PRO A 568 32.09 89.78 62.45
N TYR A 569 30.84 90.22 62.52
CA TYR A 569 30.35 91.47 61.94
C TYR A 569 29.53 92.20 62.99
N THR A 570 29.76 93.51 63.13
CA THR A 570 28.95 94.38 63.99
C THR A 570 28.16 95.34 63.13
N MET A 571 26.84 95.20 63.15
CA MET A 571 25.90 96.06 62.44
C MET A 571 25.76 97.40 63.17
N SER A 572 26.14 98.49 62.51
CA SER A 572 26.15 99.85 63.06
C SER A 572 25.22 100.83 62.35
N ASN A 573 24.63 100.44 61.22
CA ASN A 573 23.76 101.27 60.40
C ASN A 573 22.34 101.40 60.98
N GLY A 574 21.86 102.65 61.10
CA GLY A 574 20.53 102.99 61.62
C GLY A 574 19.40 102.97 60.56
N ALA A 575 19.74 102.72 59.30
CA ALA A 575 18.82 102.56 58.19
C ALA A 575 19.25 101.34 57.35
N GLY A 576 18.30 100.73 56.63
CA GLY A 576 18.54 99.53 55.82
C GLY A 576 19.73 99.72 54.86
N ALA A 577 20.69 98.80 54.93
CA ALA A 577 21.81 98.72 53.99
C ALA A 577 22.27 97.27 53.82
N ASP A 578 22.94 96.99 52.70
CA ASP A 578 23.70 95.75 52.56
C ASP A 578 24.82 95.74 53.60
N LEU A 579 24.91 94.66 54.36
CA LEU A 579 25.96 94.51 55.35
C LEU A 579 27.27 94.16 54.65
N ILE A 580 28.33 94.86 55.01
CA ILE A 580 29.66 94.76 54.37
C ILE A 580 30.22 93.33 54.50
N ASP A 581 30.70 92.77 53.39
CA ASP A 581 31.15 91.39 53.21
C ASP A 581 30.18 90.36 53.80
N CYS A 582 28.89 90.54 53.55
CA CYS A 582 27.81 89.62 53.89
C CYS A 582 27.04 89.19 52.64
N GLU A 583 27.74 89.01 51.54
CA GLU A 583 27.21 88.68 50.22
C GLU A 583 27.69 87.32 49.68
N SER A 584 26.93 86.78 48.73
CA SER A 584 27.31 85.58 47.98
C SER A 584 26.60 85.53 46.63
N GLY A 585 26.89 84.50 45.83
CA GLY A 585 26.22 84.22 44.57
C GLY A 585 25.35 82.97 44.65
N ILE A 586 24.21 82.98 43.97
CA ILE A 586 23.34 81.81 43.79
C ILE A 586 22.85 81.75 42.35
N ASP A 587 22.81 80.55 41.78
CA ASP A 587 22.10 80.28 40.53
C ASP A 587 20.86 79.40 40.82
N PRO A 588 19.64 79.96 40.78
CA PRO A 588 18.41 79.24 41.12
C PRO A 588 18.13 78.02 40.24
N ASP A 589 18.56 78.04 38.98
CA ASP A 589 18.27 76.97 38.01
C ASP A 589 19.10 75.70 38.22
N LEU A 590 20.17 75.79 39.02
CA LEU A 590 20.91 74.64 39.52
C LEU A 590 20.10 73.81 40.52
N PHE A 591 19.07 74.39 41.14
CA PHE A 591 18.25 73.74 42.16
C PHE A 591 16.87 73.31 41.64
N ASP A 592 16.24 74.11 40.77
CA ASP A 592 15.02 73.74 40.03
C ASP A 592 15.13 74.30 38.60
N PRO A 593 14.92 73.50 37.53
CA PRO A 593 15.07 73.97 36.14
C PRO A 593 14.11 75.10 35.72
N ARG A 594 13.15 75.48 36.56
CA ARG A 594 12.28 76.66 36.37
C ARG A 594 12.78 77.89 37.15
N GLY A 595 13.85 77.76 37.93
CA GLY A 595 14.34 78.77 38.86
C GLY A 595 13.45 78.95 40.11
N GLU A 596 12.62 77.97 40.42
CA GLU A 596 11.67 77.99 41.54
C GLU A 596 12.28 77.34 42.78
N ILE A 597 12.75 78.16 43.71
CA ILE A 597 13.43 77.70 44.92
C ILE A 597 12.73 78.19 46.18
N GLN A 598 13.08 77.58 47.32
CA GLN A 598 12.79 78.12 48.64
C GLN A 598 14.10 78.51 49.31
N VAL A 599 14.10 79.68 49.96
CA VAL A 599 15.24 80.19 50.70
C VAL A 599 14.91 80.47 52.16
N ARG A 600 15.94 80.37 53.00
CA ARG A 600 15.88 80.67 54.43
C ARG A 600 17.21 81.22 54.90
N ILE A 601 17.22 82.30 55.67
CA ILE A 601 18.44 82.79 56.32
C ILE A 601 18.56 82.19 57.73
N VAL A 602 19.80 81.86 58.13
CA VAL A 602 20.17 81.50 59.51
C VAL A 602 21.39 82.32 59.93
N ILE A 603 21.29 83.06 61.03
CA ILE A 603 22.33 83.98 61.55
C ILE A 603 22.69 83.59 62.97
N ARG A 604 23.99 83.49 63.26
CA ARG A 604 24.52 83.28 64.59
C ARG A 604 24.89 84.62 65.23
N VAL A 605 23.95 85.20 65.94
CA VAL A 605 24.14 86.46 66.67
C VAL A 605 24.87 86.20 67.98
N THR A 606 25.97 86.92 68.22
CA THR A 606 26.78 86.82 69.45
C THR A 606 26.35 87.86 70.49
N SER A 607 25.90 89.03 70.05
CA SER A 607 25.31 90.05 70.92
C SER A 607 24.28 90.87 70.14
N ALA A 608 23.18 91.26 70.79
CA ALA A 608 22.17 92.13 70.20
C ALA A 608 21.52 92.99 71.27
N SER A 609 21.33 94.27 70.97
CA SER A 609 20.52 95.21 71.74
C SER A 609 19.61 96.00 70.79
N GLY A 610 18.49 96.52 71.30
CA GLY A 610 17.49 97.20 70.48
C GLY A 610 16.78 96.28 69.47
N THR A 611 16.12 96.87 68.48
CA THR A 611 15.48 96.12 67.39
C THR A 611 16.46 95.91 66.25
N ASN A 612 16.69 94.66 65.87
CA ASN A 612 17.62 94.27 64.81
C ASN A 612 16.85 93.60 63.68
N ASN A 613 16.96 94.15 62.48
CA ASN A 613 16.22 93.69 61.31
C ASN A 613 17.17 93.05 60.32
N PHE A 614 16.75 91.92 59.77
CA PHE A 614 17.46 91.20 58.72
C PHE A 614 16.52 90.92 57.56
N GLN A 615 17.07 90.95 56.36
CA GLN A 615 16.41 90.69 55.10
C GLN A 615 17.40 89.95 54.19
N LEU A 616 16.86 89.16 53.26
CA LEU A 616 17.62 88.75 52.08
C LEU A 616 17.32 89.77 51.00
N ARG A 617 18.33 90.48 50.52
CA ARG A 617 18.25 91.23 49.27
C ARG A 617 18.89 90.38 48.19
N ALA A 618 18.28 90.31 47.03
CA ALA A 618 18.85 89.64 45.87
C ALA A 618 18.72 90.54 44.64
N HIS A 619 19.78 90.62 43.83
CA HIS A 619 19.72 91.28 42.53
C HIS A 619 20.52 90.52 41.47
N ASN A 620 20.14 90.64 40.21
CA ASN A 620 20.79 89.96 39.09
C ASN A 620 21.35 90.97 38.06
N GLY A 621 21.66 92.18 38.52
CA GLY A 621 22.09 93.30 37.67
C GLY A 621 20.96 94.01 36.88
N THR A 622 19.75 93.46 36.83
CA THR A 622 18.58 94.10 36.15
C THR A 622 17.34 94.22 37.04
N THR A 623 17.12 93.24 37.92
CA THR A 623 15.98 93.15 38.81
C THR A 623 16.48 93.03 40.24
N GLU A 624 15.81 93.71 41.15
CA GLU A 624 16.07 93.65 42.59
C GLU A 624 14.82 93.11 43.30
N VAL A 625 15.03 92.16 44.22
CA VAL A 625 13.98 91.54 45.02
C VAL A 625 14.43 91.34 46.46
N TYR A 626 13.46 91.18 47.35
CA TYR A 626 13.69 90.87 48.77
C TYR A 626 12.97 89.57 49.14
N PRO A 627 13.55 88.39 48.86
CA PRO A 627 12.85 87.11 49.04
C PRO A 627 12.48 86.83 50.50
N ILE A 628 13.25 87.40 51.44
CA ILE A 628 12.98 87.37 52.87
C ILE A 628 12.99 88.82 53.36
N VAL A 629 11.92 89.24 54.00
CA VAL A 629 11.75 90.60 54.51
C VAL A 629 11.76 90.62 56.05
N SER A 630 11.99 91.78 56.64
CA SER A 630 12.11 91.92 58.10
C SER A 630 10.79 91.68 58.82
N GLY A 631 9.67 91.88 58.12
CA GLY A 631 8.32 91.57 58.61
C GLY A 631 7.93 90.10 58.52
N ASP A 632 8.78 89.22 57.98
CA ASP A 632 8.54 87.77 58.05
C ASP A 632 8.61 87.27 59.51
N ALA A 633 8.03 86.11 59.79
CA ALA A 633 7.99 85.53 61.13
C ALA A 633 9.35 84.95 61.57
N TRP A 634 10.32 85.82 61.83
CA TRP A 634 11.68 85.45 62.25
C TRP A 634 11.67 84.75 63.62
N THR A 635 12.36 83.62 63.70
CA THR A 635 12.56 82.88 64.94
C THR A 635 13.87 83.29 65.59
N TRP A 636 13.80 83.76 66.84
CA TRP A 636 14.95 84.14 67.67
C TRP A 636 15.10 83.16 68.83
N ALA A 637 16.01 82.20 68.68
CA ALA A 637 16.27 81.20 69.71
C ALA A 637 17.49 81.59 70.54
N SER A 638 17.36 81.67 71.87
CA SER A 638 18.50 81.86 72.75
C SER A 638 19.46 80.67 72.69
N THR A 639 20.74 80.94 72.89
CA THR A 639 21.80 79.95 72.95
C THR A 639 22.72 80.28 74.13
N GLN A 640 23.68 79.41 74.43
CA GLN A 640 24.60 79.58 75.55
C GLN A 640 25.40 80.90 75.52
N THR A 641 25.71 81.43 74.33
CA THR A 641 26.57 82.62 74.15
C THR A 641 25.99 83.65 73.15
N GLY A 642 24.66 83.70 72.99
CA GLY A 642 23.99 84.63 72.06
C GLY A 642 22.63 84.12 71.57
N TYR A 643 22.30 84.34 70.30
CA TYR A 643 21.06 83.88 69.65
C TYR A 643 21.31 83.21 68.29
N VAL A 644 20.43 82.29 67.89
CA VAL A 644 20.29 81.88 66.49
C VAL A 644 19.01 82.50 65.97
N VAL A 645 19.16 83.26 64.90
CA VAL A 645 18.07 83.96 64.24
C VAL A 645 17.83 83.25 62.92
N SER A 646 16.59 82.89 62.62
CA SER A 646 16.29 82.26 61.35
C SER A 646 14.96 82.72 60.78
N SER A 647 14.92 82.91 59.47
CA SER A 647 13.69 83.24 58.75
C SER A 647 12.82 81.99 58.61
N PRO A 648 11.53 82.13 58.22
CA PRO A 648 10.79 81.03 57.61
C PRO A 648 11.43 80.61 56.27
N TRP A 649 11.06 79.44 55.76
CA TRP A 649 11.28 79.11 54.35
C TRP A 649 10.35 79.97 53.51
N LYS A 650 10.90 80.67 52.51
CA LYS A 650 10.18 81.55 51.61
C LYS A 650 10.39 81.11 50.18
N ASP A 651 9.31 81.07 49.42
CA ASP A 651 9.38 80.86 47.97
C ASP A 651 10.09 82.04 47.32
N TRP A 652 11.00 81.72 46.40
CA TRP A 652 11.68 82.68 45.57
C TRP A 652 11.74 82.17 44.12
N SER A 653 11.08 82.92 43.23
CA SER A 653 11.15 82.72 41.79
C SER A 653 12.34 83.50 41.23
N GLY A 654 13.51 82.87 41.22
CA GLY A 654 14.74 83.46 40.69
C GLY A 654 14.87 83.37 39.16
N GLY A 655 14.05 82.56 38.50
CA GLY A 655 14.05 82.38 37.05
C GLY A 655 15.25 81.56 36.55
N VAL A 656 15.31 81.35 35.23
CA VAL A 656 16.35 80.52 34.58
C VAL A 656 17.52 81.37 34.07
N SER A 657 18.73 80.82 34.16
CA SER A 657 19.99 81.35 33.61
C SER A 657 20.40 82.74 34.11
N ASN A 658 20.03 83.07 35.36
CA ASN A 658 20.36 84.33 35.99
C ASN A 658 21.11 84.04 37.31
N GLY A 659 22.42 84.27 37.33
CA GLY A 659 23.14 84.35 38.59
C GLY A 659 22.63 85.54 39.40
N TRP A 660 22.24 85.31 40.65
CA TRP A 660 21.82 86.33 41.59
C TRP A 660 22.94 86.58 42.58
N GLU A 661 23.25 87.85 42.79
CA GLU A 661 23.98 88.31 43.96
C GLU A 661 22.99 88.44 45.11
N VAL A 662 23.32 87.81 46.24
CA VAL A 662 22.50 87.82 47.45
C VAL A 662 23.26 88.49 48.57
N HIS A 663 22.60 89.40 49.27
CA HIS A 663 23.16 90.14 50.39
C HIS A 663 22.31 89.93 51.63
N LEU A 664 22.98 89.79 52.78
CA LEU A 664 22.33 90.04 54.04
C LEU A 664 22.13 91.55 54.19
N TYR A 665 20.88 91.99 54.08
CA TYR A 665 20.49 93.39 54.22
C TYR A 665 19.91 93.60 55.62
N GLY A 666 20.38 94.59 56.36
CA GLY A 666 19.97 94.75 57.77
C GLY A 666 20.10 96.16 58.29
N TRP A 667 19.50 96.44 59.45
CA TRP A 667 19.67 97.68 60.21
C TRP A 667 19.29 97.50 61.68
N GLN A 668 19.79 98.39 62.54
CA GLN A 668 19.40 98.47 63.95
C GLN A 668 18.59 99.74 64.23
N SER A 669 17.72 99.68 65.25
CA SER A 669 17.09 100.85 65.85
C SER A 669 17.29 100.83 67.37
N GLY A 670 18.08 101.78 67.87
CA GLY A 670 18.31 101.97 69.31
C GLY A 670 19.28 100.98 69.96
N GLY A 671 20.23 100.41 69.21
CA GLY A 671 21.20 99.44 69.74
C GLY A 671 22.29 99.00 68.76
N GLY A 672 22.83 97.80 68.94
CA GLY A 672 23.80 97.20 68.02
C GLY A 672 23.70 95.68 68.02
N CYS A 673 24.02 95.06 66.89
CA CYS A 673 24.02 93.60 66.76
C CYS A 673 25.32 93.10 66.15
N THR A 674 25.99 92.20 66.87
CA THR A 674 27.15 91.47 66.39
C THR A 674 26.75 90.02 66.09
N PHE A 675 27.12 89.51 64.91
CA PHE A 675 26.96 88.10 64.56
C PHE A 675 28.28 87.49 64.10
N SER A 676 28.50 86.21 64.41
CA SER A 676 29.70 85.47 64.03
C SER A 676 29.59 84.82 62.65
N SER A 677 28.37 84.50 62.20
CA SER A 677 28.13 83.90 60.89
C SER A 677 26.70 84.09 60.42
N ALA A 678 26.52 84.05 59.10
CA ALA A 678 25.22 84.07 58.43
C ALA A 678 25.25 83.09 57.25
N TYR A 679 24.18 82.32 57.09
CA TYR A 679 24.01 81.33 56.03
C TYR A 679 22.66 81.51 55.34
N LEU A 680 22.65 81.34 54.04
CA LEU A 680 21.48 81.16 53.21
C LEU A 680 21.28 79.67 52.96
N LEU A 681 20.16 79.12 53.40
CA LEU A 681 19.72 77.77 53.08
C LEU A 681 18.80 77.80 51.86
N ILE A 682 18.98 76.88 50.94
CA ILE A 682 18.22 76.77 49.69
C ILE A 682 17.72 75.35 49.53
N ARG A 683 16.51 75.20 48.98
CA ARG A 683 16.01 73.90 48.52
C ARG A 683 15.12 74.09 47.28
N PRO A 684 14.92 73.04 46.46
CA PRO A 684 13.93 73.08 45.39
C PRO A 684 12.53 73.33 45.97
N LYS A 685 11.69 74.09 45.26
CA LYS A 685 10.29 74.28 45.65
C LYS A 685 9.55 72.92 45.62
N PRO A 686 8.86 72.51 46.70
CA PRO A 686 8.18 71.22 46.80
C PRO A 686 7.17 70.94 45.69
#